data_AF-A0AAU2HAK2-F1
#
_entry.id   AF-A0AAU2HAK2-F1
#
_cell.length_a   1.000
_cell.length_b   1.000
_cell.length_c   1.000
_cell.angle_alpha   90.00
_cell.angle_beta   90.00
_cell.angle_gamma   90.00
#
_symmetry.space_group_name_H-M   'P 1'
#
loop_
_entity.id
_entity.type
_entity.pdbx_description
1 polymer ?
#
loop_
_entity_poly.entity_id
_entity_poly.type
_entity_poly.pdbx_seq_one_letter_code
_entity_poly.pdbx_strand_id
1 'polypeptide(L)'
;MNVIALDGADNSGKTTQLRLLRRATGDAVRIGESVHHYQPRWPRLSGAELAHWWFTESRSEDLVTLLLDGYRRRLDALGDQPGRVILDRGLATVEASCVASVMLKDDLSARDAEAMVAELRAEVLGAPAPEPYSVLLNLGPAAEGAALSIGRERGADERYARYQHLLHAALETRRSRHATVIDANRSDIVAVQNQLRSQLSQVGLPVRPLLGDVRRVIGLGGLSESGKSSAGEYLRRRFDTTRLKQGYLIELAAARHGLADPYGEEPRLLAELVVDELDRYAHAHYYLLDYTIESLHRPDITRELKRLLGERLSVVYLDAAPQVRARRSLVDPATLAHNDEVKRARGADRIAATCDLLIDNSGPCPDLERALDRLMNGATARPAAASLRVTDPLELAAPTALRHAAATALRGIRAALGERLLLFAVAGSVGFGTADPELSDLDVLLVVETGCTTDLAAELVRLRRELDVKLGVTVLTRHELLMQRCDSRTFSALYSLGQGRIGCQYVSADLELPDFTGSERHQRTIQYLARTLHEIRRPLLGVETSRYRLYKSVLNAAKMLLRLAGVEETDPAAISAQFERTFPARGRARIPDRAEYRELGQDEIAAVASSVLHWFEEYLATARTSTAADVATLTAV
;
A
#
# COMPACT_ATOMS: atom_id res chain seq x y z
N MET A 1 40.87 -1.91 6.81
CA MET A 1 40.81 -3.40 6.80
C MET A 1 39.82 -3.84 5.75
N ASN A 2 40.20 -4.77 4.86
CA ASN A 2 39.36 -5.19 3.73
C ASN A 2 38.36 -6.31 4.07
N VAL A 3 38.39 -6.80 5.31
CA VAL A 3 37.61 -7.94 5.78
C VAL A 3 36.48 -7.47 6.69
N ILE A 4 35.29 -8.02 6.48
CA ILE A 4 34.09 -7.82 7.29
C ILE A 4 33.58 -9.20 7.72
N ALA A 5 33.10 -9.35 8.95
CA ALA A 5 32.49 -10.59 9.42
C ALA A 5 30.97 -10.45 9.53
N LEU A 6 30.24 -11.44 9.01
CA LEU A 6 28.82 -11.62 9.30
C LEU A 6 28.69 -12.74 10.34
N ASP A 7 28.48 -12.37 11.59
CA ASP A 7 28.43 -13.24 12.75
C ASP A 7 27.01 -13.75 13.05
N GLY A 8 26.92 -14.82 13.85
CA GLY A 8 25.67 -15.36 14.37
C GLY A 8 25.65 -16.87 14.49
N ALA A 9 24.67 -17.39 15.22
CA ALA A 9 24.48 -18.83 15.43
C ALA A 9 24.18 -19.59 14.13
N ASP A 10 24.18 -20.92 14.18
CA ASP A 10 23.71 -21.72 13.05
C ASP A 10 22.24 -21.39 12.74
N ASN A 11 21.87 -21.49 11.46
CA ASN A 11 20.53 -21.17 10.99
C ASN A 11 20.02 -19.74 11.29
N SER A 12 20.92 -18.79 11.60
CA SER A 12 20.57 -17.37 11.77
C SER A 12 20.25 -16.63 10.46
N GLY A 13 20.44 -17.28 9.31
CA GLY A 13 20.14 -16.72 8.00
C GLY A 13 21.33 -16.10 7.26
N LYS A 14 22.56 -16.22 7.79
CA LYS A 14 23.79 -15.69 7.17
C LYS A 14 23.92 -16.03 5.69
N THR A 15 23.80 -17.32 5.34
CA THR A 15 23.90 -17.80 3.94
C THR A 15 22.87 -17.12 3.04
N THR A 16 21.66 -16.85 3.54
CA THR A 16 20.62 -16.11 2.81
C THR A 16 21.08 -14.70 2.51
N GLN A 17 21.54 -13.97 3.52
CA GLN A 17 21.94 -12.56 3.39
C GLN A 17 23.16 -12.41 2.47
N LEU A 18 24.14 -13.30 2.61
CA LEU A 18 25.32 -13.34 1.75
C LEU A 18 24.93 -13.64 0.29
N ARG A 19 24.03 -14.59 0.02
CA ARG A 19 23.57 -14.88 -1.35
C ARG A 19 22.83 -13.68 -1.96
N LEU A 20 21.93 -13.03 -1.22
CA LEU A 20 21.23 -11.82 -1.67
C LEU A 20 22.19 -10.63 -1.88
N LEU A 21 23.29 -10.58 -1.15
CA LEU A 21 24.30 -9.54 -1.30
C LEU A 21 25.13 -9.78 -2.57
N ARG A 22 25.62 -11.01 -2.75
CA ARG A 22 26.42 -11.42 -3.91
C ARG A 22 25.70 -11.13 -5.24
N ARG A 23 24.39 -11.36 -5.31
CA ARG A 23 23.61 -11.05 -6.52
C ARG A 23 23.61 -9.57 -6.87
N ALA A 24 23.61 -8.69 -5.87
CA ALA A 24 23.60 -7.25 -6.09
C ALA A 24 24.99 -6.66 -6.35
N THR A 25 26.04 -7.24 -5.76
CA THR A 25 27.40 -6.73 -5.88
C THR A 25 28.23 -7.40 -6.97
N GLY A 26 27.79 -8.55 -7.49
CA GLY A 26 28.61 -9.40 -8.34
C GLY A 26 29.95 -9.69 -7.67
N ASP A 27 31.03 -9.54 -8.41
CA ASP A 27 32.40 -9.80 -7.95
C ASP A 27 33.02 -8.64 -7.13
N ALA A 28 32.30 -7.51 -6.96
CA ALA A 28 32.79 -6.37 -6.17
C ALA A 28 32.95 -6.71 -4.68
N VAL A 29 32.20 -7.70 -4.19
CA VAL A 29 32.31 -8.24 -2.83
C VAL A 29 32.51 -9.75 -2.92
N ARG A 30 33.64 -10.21 -2.39
CA ARG A 30 33.93 -11.64 -2.31
C ARG A 30 33.40 -12.19 -1.00
N ILE A 31 32.75 -13.33 -1.06
CA ILE A 31 32.38 -14.08 0.14
C ILE A 31 33.51 -15.05 0.42
N GLY A 32 34.14 -14.92 1.58
CA GLY A 32 35.18 -15.84 2.00
C GLY A 32 34.59 -17.21 2.32
N GLU A 33 35.28 -18.26 1.87
CA GLU A 33 34.93 -19.64 2.21
C GLU A 33 34.94 -19.87 3.74
N SER A 34 34.23 -20.90 4.18
CA SER A 34 34.20 -21.30 5.58
C SER A 34 35.59 -21.75 6.08
N VAL A 35 35.79 -21.73 7.41
CA VAL A 35 37.07 -22.04 8.07
C VAL A 35 37.70 -23.37 7.61
N HIS A 36 36.88 -24.40 7.37
CA HIS A 36 37.34 -25.73 6.96
C HIS A 36 38.10 -25.73 5.62
N HIS A 37 37.81 -24.79 4.71
CA HIS A 37 38.48 -24.69 3.42
C HIS A 37 39.97 -24.33 3.57
N TYR A 38 40.32 -23.58 4.62
CA TYR A 38 41.68 -23.09 4.87
C TYR A 38 42.47 -23.98 5.83
N GLN A 39 41.87 -25.08 6.30
CA GLN A 39 42.47 -25.95 7.30
C GLN A 39 42.76 -27.33 6.70
N PRO A 40 44.02 -27.63 6.30
CA PRO A 40 44.38 -28.92 5.71
C PRO A 40 44.13 -30.12 6.62
N ARG A 41 44.10 -29.90 7.94
CA ARG A 41 43.82 -30.94 8.95
C ARG A 41 42.32 -31.20 9.13
N TRP A 42 41.45 -30.49 8.42
CA TRP A 42 40.01 -30.69 8.54
C TRP A 42 39.63 -32.10 8.06
N PRO A 43 38.83 -32.86 8.84
CA PRO A 43 38.46 -34.21 8.46
C PRO A 43 37.55 -34.19 7.22
N ARG A 44 37.74 -35.16 6.31
CA ARG A 44 36.89 -35.33 5.11
C ARG A 44 35.60 -36.06 5.46
N LEU A 45 34.81 -35.48 6.37
CA LEU A 45 33.53 -36.02 6.86
C LEU A 45 32.38 -35.09 6.46
N SER A 46 31.17 -35.62 6.38
CA SER A 46 29.97 -34.83 6.07
C SER A 46 28.75 -35.32 6.84
N GLY A 47 27.72 -34.47 6.95
CA GLY A 47 26.44 -34.82 7.58
C GLY A 47 26.60 -35.39 9.00
N ALA A 48 25.97 -36.54 9.24
CA ALA A 48 25.96 -37.20 10.55
C ALA A 48 27.36 -37.63 11.03
N GLU A 49 28.27 -38.00 10.12
CA GLU A 49 29.63 -38.40 10.47
C GLU A 49 30.43 -37.20 11.01
N LEU A 50 30.29 -36.04 10.36
CA LEU A 50 30.93 -34.81 10.82
C LEU A 50 30.37 -34.38 12.19
N ALA A 51 29.05 -34.48 12.39
CA ALA A 51 28.41 -34.17 13.66
C ALA A 51 28.90 -35.13 14.77
N HIS A 52 29.00 -36.43 14.48
CA HIS A 52 29.52 -37.41 15.44
C HIS A 52 30.97 -37.12 15.81
N TRP A 53 31.83 -36.88 14.83
CA TRP A 53 33.23 -36.52 15.06
C TRP A 53 33.35 -35.24 15.89
N TRP A 54 32.58 -34.19 15.54
CA TRP A 54 32.60 -32.90 16.22
C TRP A 54 32.18 -33.02 17.68
N PHE A 55 31.03 -33.65 17.95
CA PHE A 55 30.46 -33.67 19.28
C PHE A 55 30.92 -34.84 20.14
N THR A 56 31.52 -35.89 19.58
CA THR A 56 31.90 -37.10 20.33
C THR A 56 33.37 -37.48 20.18
N GLU A 57 33.86 -37.73 18.97
CA GLU A 57 35.18 -38.38 18.79
C GLU A 57 36.38 -37.43 18.98
N SER A 58 36.26 -36.19 18.52
CA SER A 58 37.33 -35.20 18.64
C SER A 58 37.60 -34.82 20.10
N ARG A 59 38.84 -34.47 20.44
CA ARG A 59 39.14 -33.82 21.73
C ARG A 59 38.83 -32.33 21.64
N SER A 60 38.38 -31.74 22.73
CA SER A 60 38.05 -30.31 22.80
C SER A 60 39.25 -29.42 22.47
N GLU A 61 40.43 -29.70 23.03
CA GLU A 61 41.68 -28.97 22.75
C GLU A 61 42.02 -29.00 21.25
N ASP A 62 41.95 -30.18 20.63
CA ASP A 62 42.22 -30.37 19.20
C ASP A 62 41.22 -29.62 18.33
N LEU A 63 39.92 -29.69 18.67
CA LEU A 63 38.85 -29.01 17.94
C LEU A 63 38.99 -27.49 18.01
N VAL A 64 39.23 -26.95 19.20
CA VAL A 64 39.42 -25.51 19.43
C VAL A 64 40.65 -25.01 18.66
N THR A 65 41.77 -25.73 18.77
CA THR A 65 43.01 -25.42 18.04
C THR A 65 42.79 -25.45 16.53
N LEU A 66 42.08 -26.47 16.02
CA LEU A 66 41.76 -26.63 14.60
C LEU A 66 40.96 -25.44 14.05
N LEU A 67 39.95 -24.99 14.80
CA LEU A 67 39.09 -23.86 14.44
C LEU A 67 39.84 -22.52 14.46
N LEU A 68 40.63 -22.28 15.51
CA LEU A 68 41.41 -21.05 15.66
C LEU A 68 42.53 -20.96 14.60
N ASP A 69 43.26 -22.06 14.36
CA ASP A 69 44.29 -22.11 13.32
C ASP A 69 43.68 -21.95 11.92
N GLY A 70 42.52 -22.58 11.68
CA GLY A 70 41.78 -22.39 10.44
C GLY A 70 41.33 -20.94 10.25
N TYR A 71 40.86 -20.28 11.31
CA TYR A 71 40.49 -18.85 11.26
C TYR A 71 41.69 -17.96 10.94
N ARG A 72 42.85 -18.21 11.58
CA ARG A 72 44.11 -17.49 11.29
C ARG A 72 44.52 -17.65 9.83
N ARG A 73 44.62 -18.89 9.35
CA ARG A 73 44.98 -19.19 7.96
C ARG A 73 44.02 -18.53 6.96
N ARG A 74 42.73 -18.49 7.29
CA ARG A 74 41.73 -17.79 6.47
C ARG A 74 41.99 -16.29 6.42
N LEU A 75 42.33 -15.66 7.54
CA LEU A 75 42.70 -14.24 7.54
C LEU A 75 43.99 -14.00 6.75
N ASP A 76 45.02 -14.82 6.93
CA ASP A 76 46.29 -14.71 6.21
C ASP A 76 46.09 -14.85 4.69
N ALA A 77 45.27 -15.81 4.26
CA ALA A 77 44.98 -16.03 2.85
C ALA A 77 44.17 -14.88 2.19
N LEU A 78 43.37 -14.16 2.98
CA LEU A 78 42.46 -13.13 2.48
C LEU A 78 42.95 -11.69 2.72
N GLY A 79 43.90 -11.50 3.65
CA GLY A 79 44.36 -10.18 4.11
C GLY A 79 45.03 -9.34 3.02
N ASP A 80 45.80 -9.99 2.14
CA ASP A 80 46.59 -9.32 1.10
C ASP A 80 45.88 -9.23 -0.25
N GLN A 81 44.66 -9.77 -0.35
CA GLN A 81 43.94 -9.79 -1.61
C GLN A 81 43.18 -8.48 -1.85
N PRO A 82 43.17 -7.95 -3.09
CA PRO A 82 42.42 -6.75 -3.42
C PRO A 82 40.89 -6.98 -3.29
N GLY A 83 40.17 -5.89 -3.01
CA GLY A 83 38.72 -5.88 -2.83
C GLY A 83 38.28 -6.18 -1.39
N ARG A 84 36.97 -6.07 -1.15
CA ARG A 84 36.36 -6.35 0.16
C ARG A 84 35.93 -7.80 0.25
N VAL A 85 36.19 -8.42 1.40
CA VAL A 85 35.80 -9.81 1.68
C VAL A 85 34.85 -9.85 2.86
N ILE A 86 33.76 -10.60 2.73
CA ILE A 86 32.83 -10.88 3.82
C ILE A 86 32.98 -12.32 4.26
N LEU A 87 33.30 -12.53 5.52
CA LEU A 87 33.38 -13.84 6.17
C LEU A 87 32.01 -14.26 6.68
N ASP A 88 31.72 -15.55 6.61
CA ASP A 88 30.51 -16.18 7.16
C ASP A 88 30.51 -16.32 8.69
N ARG A 89 31.66 -16.10 9.33
CA ARG A 89 31.90 -16.10 10.79
C ARG A 89 33.12 -15.25 11.10
N GLY A 90 33.04 -14.35 12.08
CA GLY A 90 34.17 -13.63 12.69
C GLY A 90 34.75 -14.40 13.88
N LEU A 91 35.81 -13.84 14.48
CA LEU A 91 36.50 -14.45 15.62
C LEU A 91 35.55 -14.70 16.80
N ALA A 92 34.69 -13.73 17.12
CA ALA A 92 33.74 -13.86 18.22
C ALA A 92 32.76 -15.05 18.04
N THR A 93 32.25 -15.31 16.83
CA THR A 93 31.44 -16.51 16.56
C THR A 93 32.26 -17.80 16.60
N VAL A 94 33.51 -17.77 16.13
CA VAL A 94 34.41 -18.93 16.21
C VAL A 94 34.66 -19.30 17.68
N GLU A 95 35.01 -18.33 18.51
CA GLU A 95 35.22 -18.53 19.94
C GLU A 95 33.93 -18.97 20.66
N ALA A 96 32.77 -18.39 20.33
CA ALA A 96 31.49 -18.83 20.88
C ALA A 96 31.19 -20.30 20.51
N SER A 97 31.52 -20.70 19.28
CA SER A 97 31.38 -22.09 18.81
C SER A 97 32.33 -23.03 19.56
N CYS A 98 33.55 -22.58 19.83
CA CYS A 98 34.53 -23.29 20.66
C CYS A 98 34.00 -23.49 22.08
N VAL A 99 33.62 -22.40 22.77
CA VAL A 99 33.10 -22.46 24.15
C VAL A 99 31.88 -23.38 24.25
N ALA A 100 30.91 -23.23 23.35
CA ALA A 100 29.73 -24.09 23.33
C ALA A 100 30.08 -25.57 23.10
N SER A 101 31.08 -25.85 22.25
CA SER A 101 31.55 -27.21 22.01
C SER A 101 32.25 -27.80 23.23
N VAL A 102 33.12 -27.03 23.90
CA VAL A 102 33.82 -27.45 25.13
C VAL A 102 32.82 -27.72 26.25
N MET A 103 31.89 -26.79 26.51
CA MET A 103 30.83 -26.96 27.51
C MET A 103 29.99 -28.21 27.26
N LEU A 104 29.72 -28.54 25.99
CA LEU A 104 28.93 -29.71 25.63
C LEU A 104 29.73 -31.02 25.75
N LYS A 105 30.98 -31.03 25.30
CA LYS A 105 31.81 -32.24 25.20
C LYS A 105 32.37 -32.67 26.55
N ASP A 106 32.83 -31.69 27.34
CA ASP A 106 33.57 -31.94 28.58
C ASP A 106 32.72 -31.65 29.84
N ASP A 107 31.45 -31.29 29.64
CA ASP A 107 30.49 -30.91 30.69
C ASP A 107 31.02 -29.80 31.63
N LEU A 108 31.83 -28.89 31.05
CA LEU A 108 32.44 -27.79 31.79
C LEU A 108 31.47 -26.63 32.03
N SER A 109 31.72 -25.90 33.12
CA SER A 109 31.06 -24.62 33.36
C SER A 109 31.42 -23.61 32.28
N ALA A 110 30.57 -22.61 32.05
CA ALA A 110 30.86 -21.55 31.09
C ALA A 110 32.20 -20.87 31.41
N ARG A 111 32.50 -20.63 32.69
CA ARG A 111 33.76 -20.00 33.11
C ARG A 111 34.99 -20.82 32.75
N ASP A 112 34.93 -22.14 32.95
CA ASP A 112 36.09 -23.02 32.71
C ASP A 112 36.31 -23.24 31.21
N ALA A 113 35.22 -23.39 30.44
CA ALA A 113 35.28 -23.45 28.99
C ALA A 113 35.83 -22.15 28.37
N GLU A 114 35.43 -20.99 28.89
CA GLU A 114 35.97 -19.68 28.50
C GLU A 114 37.47 -19.56 28.79
N ALA A 115 37.91 -19.99 29.97
CA ALA A 115 39.32 -19.96 30.35
C ALA A 115 40.18 -20.84 29.43
N MET A 116 39.73 -22.07 29.15
CA MET A 116 40.41 -22.99 28.23
C MET A 116 40.49 -22.42 26.81
N VAL A 117 39.39 -21.89 26.27
CA VAL A 117 39.39 -21.29 24.93
C VAL A 117 40.28 -20.04 24.88
N ALA A 118 40.34 -19.24 25.94
CA ALA A 118 41.20 -18.06 26.02
C ALA A 118 42.70 -18.43 26.04
N GLU A 119 43.08 -19.49 26.75
CA GLU A 119 44.45 -20.02 26.78
C GLU A 119 44.90 -20.50 25.38
N LEU A 120 44.10 -21.36 24.75
CA LEU A 120 44.37 -21.86 23.40
C LEU A 120 44.36 -20.74 22.35
N ARG A 121 43.49 -19.74 22.51
CA ARG A 121 43.49 -18.54 21.67
C ARG A 121 44.80 -17.78 21.77
N ALA A 122 45.32 -17.59 22.98
CA ALA A 122 46.59 -16.90 23.18
C ALA A 122 47.76 -17.68 22.56
N GLU A 123 47.74 -19.01 22.65
CA GLU A 123 48.73 -19.89 22.03
C GLU A 123 48.69 -19.85 20.48
N VAL A 124 47.50 -19.97 19.89
CA VAL A 124 47.35 -20.14 18.43
C VAL A 124 47.38 -18.80 17.68
N LEU A 125 46.74 -17.76 18.21
CA LEU A 125 46.60 -16.46 17.55
C LEU A 125 47.62 -15.42 18.02
N GLY A 126 48.24 -15.59 19.20
CA GLY A 126 49.21 -14.65 19.75
C GLY A 126 48.61 -13.31 20.22
N ALA A 127 49.38 -12.23 20.08
CA ALA A 127 48.97 -10.85 20.41
C ALA A 127 47.69 -10.44 19.65
N PRO A 128 46.87 -9.50 20.18
CA PRO A 128 45.56 -9.22 19.60
C PRO A 128 45.68 -8.73 18.15
N ALA A 129 45.34 -9.60 17.21
CA ALA A 129 45.12 -9.23 15.82
C ALA A 129 43.94 -8.24 15.76
N PRO A 130 44.00 -7.18 14.92
CA PRO A 130 42.86 -6.30 14.72
C PRO A 130 41.65 -7.12 14.26
N GLU A 131 40.55 -7.05 15.00
CA GLU A 131 39.32 -7.74 14.61
C GLU A 131 38.67 -7.00 13.44
N PRO A 132 38.21 -7.73 12.39
CA PRO A 132 37.47 -7.12 11.31
C PRO A 132 36.17 -6.51 11.82
N TYR A 133 35.68 -5.49 11.12
CA TYR A 133 34.33 -4.97 11.36
C TYR A 133 33.32 -6.12 11.30
N SER A 134 32.51 -6.28 12.33
CA SER A 134 31.62 -7.44 12.49
C SER A 134 30.17 -7.03 12.71
N VAL A 135 29.26 -7.74 12.03
CA VAL A 135 27.82 -7.57 12.15
C VAL A 135 27.22 -8.88 12.65
N LEU A 136 26.59 -8.87 13.81
CA LEU A 136 25.90 -10.03 14.37
C LEU A 136 24.46 -10.11 13.87
N LEU A 137 24.08 -11.21 13.24
CA LEU A 137 22.66 -11.56 13.03
C LEU A 137 22.11 -12.26 14.28
N ASN A 138 21.42 -11.47 15.09
CA ASN A 138 20.82 -11.90 16.35
C ASN A 138 19.43 -12.49 16.15
N LEU A 139 19.11 -13.62 16.79
CA LEU A 139 17.77 -14.24 16.72
C LEU A 139 16.91 -13.92 17.96
N GLY A 140 17.27 -12.90 18.74
CA GLY A 140 16.59 -12.53 19.97
C GLY A 140 17.32 -13.05 21.21
N PRO A 141 16.68 -13.06 22.38
CA PRO A 141 17.25 -13.63 23.60
C PRO A 141 17.72 -15.07 23.40
N ALA A 142 18.77 -15.48 24.11
CA ALA A 142 19.45 -16.76 23.83
C ALA A 142 18.53 -18.00 23.78
N ALA A 143 17.54 -18.09 24.66
CA ALA A 143 16.58 -19.20 24.66
C ALA A 143 15.68 -19.21 23.42
N GLU A 144 15.14 -18.05 23.05
CA GLU A 144 14.29 -17.89 21.86
C GLU A 144 15.09 -18.10 20.57
N GLY A 145 16.30 -17.53 20.52
CA GLY A 145 17.21 -17.68 19.40
C GLY A 145 17.59 -19.14 19.15
N ALA A 146 17.90 -19.89 20.22
CA ALA A 146 18.19 -21.32 20.13
C ALA A 146 16.99 -22.10 19.60
N ALA A 147 15.78 -21.85 20.12
CA ALA A 147 14.56 -22.50 19.64
C ALA A 147 14.32 -22.25 18.13
N LEU A 148 14.57 -21.03 17.66
CA LEU A 148 14.49 -20.70 16.23
C LEU A 148 15.56 -21.43 15.40
N SER A 149 16.81 -21.48 15.85
CA SER A 149 17.89 -22.20 15.16
C SER A 149 17.61 -23.70 15.06
N ILE A 150 17.09 -24.31 16.14
CA ILE A 150 16.71 -25.72 16.22
C ILE A 150 15.54 -26.01 15.28
N GLY A 151 14.47 -25.21 15.33
CA GLY A 151 13.28 -25.40 14.48
C GLY A 151 13.55 -25.24 12.98
N ARG A 152 14.68 -24.60 12.60
CA ARG A 152 15.13 -24.46 11.22
C ARG A 152 16.00 -25.63 10.74
N GLU A 153 16.53 -26.43 11.65
CA GLU A 153 17.37 -27.58 11.34
C GLU A 153 16.53 -28.82 11.02
N ARG A 154 16.88 -29.55 9.95
CA ARG A 154 16.20 -30.80 9.62
C ARG A 154 16.86 -31.95 10.38
N GLY A 155 16.11 -32.57 11.28
CA GLY A 155 16.63 -33.72 12.04
C GLY A 155 17.54 -33.31 13.21
N ALA A 156 17.29 -32.16 13.82
CA ALA A 156 17.95 -31.78 15.07
C ALA A 156 17.75 -32.85 16.14
N ASP A 157 18.85 -33.38 16.68
CA ASP A 157 18.83 -34.25 17.86
C ASP A 157 18.97 -33.44 19.16
N GLU A 158 18.80 -34.10 20.30
CA GLU A 158 18.91 -33.46 21.62
C GLU A 158 20.28 -32.82 21.86
N ARG A 159 21.33 -33.39 21.27
CA ARG A 159 22.70 -32.91 21.43
C ARG A 159 22.93 -31.62 20.66
N TYR A 160 22.47 -31.55 19.41
CA TYR A 160 22.47 -30.33 18.62
C TYR A 160 21.58 -29.26 19.27
N ALA A 161 20.44 -29.63 19.84
CA ALA A 161 19.60 -28.71 20.59
C ALA A 161 20.35 -28.11 21.79
N ARG A 162 21.02 -28.95 22.61
CA ARG A 162 21.85 -28.48 23.73
C ARG A 162 23.01 -27.59 23.23
N TYR A 163 23.67 -27.97 22.14
CA TYR A 163 24.69 -27.14 21.50
C TYR A 163 24.17 -25.74 21.12
N GLN A 164 23.01 -25.65 20.48
CA GLN A 164 22.43 -24.36 20.08
C GLN A 164 22.12 -23.48 21.31
N HIS A 165 21.58 -24.05 22.39
CA HIS A 165 21.38 -23.30 23.64
C HIS A 165 22.69 -22.72 24.19
N LEU A 166 23.75 -23.53 24.21
CA LEU A 166 25.08 -23.11 24.66
C LEU A 166 25.71 -22.06 23.74
N LEU A 167 25.57 -22.23 22.42
CA LEU A 167 26.08 -21.30 21.41
C LEU A 167 25.41 -19.92 21.52
N HIS A 168 24.09 -19.89 21.66
CA HIS A 168 23.35 -18.64 21.82
C HIS A 168 23.73 -17.94 23.15
N ALA A 169 23.93 -18.69 24.23
CA ALA A 169 24.44 -18.12 25.48
C ALA A 169 25.85 -17.53 25.34
N ALA A 170 26.76 -18.25 24.66
CA ALA A 170 28.13 -17.81 24.43
C ALA A 170 28.23 -16.62 23.45
N LEU A 171 27.28 -16.47 22.53
CA LEU A 171 27.17 -15.30 21.65
C LEU A 171 26.65 -14.07 22.42
N GLU A 172 25.67 -14.24 23.32
CA GLU A 172 25.14 -13.12 24.10
C GLU A 172 26.21 -12.49 25.00
N THR A 173 27.09 -13.31 25.62
CA THR A 173 28.21 -12.79 26.42
C THR A 173 29.24 -12.01 25.58
N ARG A 174 29.27 -12.23 24.27
CA ARG A 174 30.17 -11.59 23.31
C ARG A 174 29.50 -10.50 22.49
N ARG A 175 28.23 -10.18 22.75
CA ARG A 175 27.44 -9.24 21.94
C ARG A 175 28.11 -7.88 21.79
N SER A 176 28.80 -7.40 22.82
CA SER A 176 29.51 -6.12 22.84
C SER A 176 30.77 -6.07 21.96
N ARG A 177 31.27 -7.21 21.48
CA ARG A 177 32.43 -7.29 20.56
C ARG A 177 32.04 -7.03 19.10
N HIS A 178 30.75 -7.00 18.80
CA HIS A 178 30.28 -6.74 17.46
C HIS A 178 30.09 -5.24 17.23
N ALA A 179 30.52 -4.76 16.07
CA ALA A 179 30.35 -3.36 15.70
C ALA A 179 28.86 -3.02 15.49
N THR A 180 28.05 -3.99 15.07
CA THR A 180 26.60 -3.84 14.96
C THR A 180 25.88 -5.16 15.22
N VAL A 181 24.67 -5.06 15.77
CA VAL A 181 23.75 -6.19 15.96
C VAL A 181 22.47 -5.93 15.17
N ILE A 182 22.07 -6.89 14.34
CA ILE A 182 20.84 -6.86 13.53
C ILE A 182 19.92 -7.96 14.04
N ASP A 183 18.71 -7.60 14.45
CA ASP A 183 17.71 -8.57 14.85
C ASP A 183 17.09 -9.25 13.61
N ALA A 184 17.51 -10.49 13.38
CA ALA A 184 17.12 -11.37 12.28
C ALA A 184 16.03 -12.39 12.67
N ASN A 185 15.34 -12.17 13.80
CA ASN A 185 14.19 -12.96 14.24
C ASN A 185 12.88 -12.61 13.50
N ARG A 186 12.89 -11.55 12.68
CA ARG A 186 11.71 -11.07 11.94
C ARG A 186 11.45 -11.88 10.68
N SER A 187 10.19 -11.86 10.23
CA SER A 187 9.69 -12.58 9.05
C SER A 187 10.10 -11.97 7.70
N ASP A 188 10.72 -10.79 7.70
CA ASP A 188 11.07 -10.01 6.48
C ASP A 188 12.59 -10.08 6.23
N ILE A 189 12.99 -10.97 5.34
CA ILE A 189 14.41 -11.17 4.97
C ILE A 189 14.97 -9.93 4.26
N VAL A 190 14.17 -9.22 3.46
CA VAL A 190 14.59 -8.00 2.75
C VAL A 190 14.86 -6.87 3.76
N ALA A 191 14.07 -6.74 4.81
CA ALA A 191 14.33 -5.76 5.87
C ALA A 191 15.67 -6.03 6.58
N VAL A 192 15.95 -7.29 6.94
CA VAL A 192 17.24 -7.70 7.52
C VAL A 192 18.39 -7.39 6.54
N GLN A 193 18.21 -7.70 5.26
CA GLN A 193 19.20 -7.41 4.22
C GLN A 193 19.46 -5.92 4.09
N ASN A 194 18.43 -5.07 4.18
CA ASN A 194 18.56 -3.63 4.08
C ASN A 194 19.29 -3.03 5.29
N GLN A 195 19.07 -3.57 6.48
CA GLN A 195 19.89 -3.20 7.65
C GLN A 195 21.35 -3.59 7.43
N LEU A 196 21.63 -4.79 6.92
CA LEU A 196 22.99 -5.21 6.61
C LEU A 196 23.62 -4.29 5.56
N ARG A 197 22.94 -4.02 4.45
CA ARG A 197 23.45 -3.13 3.39
C ARG A 197 23.70 -1.71 3.90
N SER A 198 22.86 -1.19 4.79
CA SER A 198 23.10 0.11 5.45
C SER A 198 24.42 0.11 6.23
N GLN A 199 24.69 -0.94 7.02
CA GLN A 199 25.93 -1.05 7.80
C GLN A 199 27.16 -1.19 6.89
N LEU A 200 27.04 -2.03 5.85
CA LEU A 200 28.10 -2.21 4.85
C LEU A 200 28.40 -0.89 4.11
N SER A 201 27.37 -0.10 3.77
CA SER A 201 27.55 1.21 3.15
C SER A 201 28.30 2.20 4.04
N GLN A 202 28.06 2.17 5.36
CA GLN A 202 28.77 3.04 6.32
C GLN A 202 30.27 2.73 6.39
N VAL A 203 30.67 1.48 6.13
CA VAL A 203 32.09 1.08 6.09
C VAL A 203 32.70 1.14 4.68
N GLY A 204 32.01 1.81 3.75
CA GLY A 204 32.50 2.13 2.41
C GLY A 204 32.27 1.05 1.35
N LEU A 205 31.35 0.10 1.56
CA LEU A 205 30.90 -0.80 0.50
C LEU A 205 29.82 -0.13 -0.36
N PRO A 206 29.93 -0.12 -1.70
CA PRO A 206 28.95 0.50 -2.59
C PRO A 206 27.73 -0.41 -2.75
N VAL A 207 26.88 -0.49 -1.72
CA VAL A 207 25.68 -1.33 -1.70
C VAL A 207 24.43 -0.46 -1.50
N ARG A 208 23.42 -0.68 -2.33
CA ARG A 208 22.13 0.03 -2.25
C ARG A 208 21.07 -0.79 -1.52
N PRO A 209 20.06 -0.18 -0.88
CA PRO A 209 18.91 -0.92 -0.36
C PRO A 209 18.27 -1.82 -1.43
N LEU A 210 17.99 -3.07 -1.06
CA LEU A 210 17.19 -4.02 -1.81
C LEU A 210 15.72 -3.57 -1.75
N LEU A 211 15.11 -3.35 -2.91
CA LEU A 211 13.74 -2.85 -3.03
C LEU A 211 13.53 -1.53 -2.28
N GLY A 212 14.52 -0.61 -2.34
CA GLY A 212 14.53 0.64 -1.56
C GLY A 212 13.25 1.47 -1.71
N ASP A 213 12.81 1.68 -2.95
CA ASP A 213 11.65 2.53 -3.27
C ASP A 213 10.33 1.75 -3.36
N VAL A 214 10.38 0.41 -3.23
CA VAL A 214 9.17 -0.41 -3.33
C VAL A 214 8.41 -0.38 -2.01
N ARG A 215 7.26 0.29 -2.04
CA ARG A 215 6.33 0.41 -0.92
C ARG A 215 5.48 -0.84 -0.74
N ARG A 216 4.88 -1.34 -1.81
CA ARG A 216 3.91 -2.45 -1.75
C ARG A 216 4.01 -3.35 -2.97
N VAL A 217 3.79 -4.65 -2.75
CA VAL A 217 3.64 -5.68 -3.77
C VAL A 217 2.35 -6.44 -3.52
N ILE A 218 1.51 -6.58 -4.55
CA ILE A 218 0.26 -7.33 -4.50
C ILE A 218 0.40 -8.55 -5.40
N GLY A 219 0.45 -9.73 -4.81
CA GLY A 219 0.47 -10.99 -5.54
C GLY A 219 -0.95 -11.46 -5.86
N LEU A 220 -1.30 -11.59 -7.14
CA LEU A 220 -2.65 -12.03 -7.53
C LEU A 220 -2.65 -13.51 -7.92
N GLY A 221 -3.39 -14.32 -7.14
CA GLY A 221 -3.65 -15.74 -7.36
C GLY A 221 -5.09 -16.01 -7.83
N GLY A 222 -5.34 -17.22 -8.34
CA GLY A 222 -6.65 -17.65 -8.83
C GLY A 222 -6.60 -18.51 -10.10
N LEU A 223 -7.65 -19.30 -10.34
CA LEU A 223 -7.80 -20.12 -11.56
C LEU A 223 -8.13 -19.28 -12.81
N SER A 224 -8.18 -19.88 -14.00
CA SER A 224 -8.46 -19.15 -15.28
C SER A 224 -9.76 -18.35 -15.21
N GLU A 225 -9.91 -17.19 -15.83
CA GLU A 225 -11.19 -16.42 -15.77
C GLU A 225 -11.70 -16.02 -14.37
N SER A 226 -10.89 -16.13 -13.31
CA SER A 226 -11.26 -15.67 -11.97
C SER A 226 -11.20 -14.15 -11.79
N GLY A 227 -10.73 -13.41 -12.80
CA GLY A 227 -10.65 -11.94 -12.78
C GLY A 227 -9.33 -11.35 -12.28
N LYS A 228 -8.27 -12.15 -12.11
CA LYS A 228 -6.91 -11.65 -11.77
C LYS A 228 -6.47 -10.48 -12.65
N SER A 229 -6.61 -10.62 -13.98
CA SER A 229 -6.17 -9.58 -14.92
C SER A 229 -7.04 -8.33 -14.86
N SER A 230 -8.35 -8.48 -14.60
CA SER A 230 -9.25 -7.36 -14.35
C SER A 230 -8.89 -6.62 -13.06
N ALA A 231 -8.57 -7.36 -11.99
CA ALA A 231 -8.09 -6.79 -10.74
C ALA A 231 -6.78 -6.02 -10.90
N GLY A 232 -5.77 -6.61 -11.56
CA GLY A 232 -4.51 -5.92 -11.82
C GLY A 232 -4.66 -4.69 -12.71
N GLU A 233 -5.54 -4.72 -13.72
CA GLU A 233 -5.82 -3.55 -14.55
C GLU A 233 -6.57 -2.45 -13.78
N TYR A 234 -7.50 -2.84 -12.91
CA TYR A 234 -8.17 -1.88 -12.02
C TYR A 234 -7.18 -1.20 -11.09
N LEU A 235 -6.33 -1.97 -10.39
CA LEU A 235 -5.29 -1.43 -9.51
C LEU A 235 -4.35 -0.49 -10.25
N ARG A 236 -3.93 -0.83 -11.48
CA ARG A 236 -3.11 0.04 -12.33
C ARG A 236 -3.81 1.36 -12.65
N ARG A 237 -5.11 1.34 -13.02
CA ARG A 237 -5.84 2.56 -13.38
C ARG A 237 -6.19 3.44 -12.20
N ARG A 238 -6.58 2.84 -11.06
CA ARG A 238 -7.08 3.56 -9.88
C ARG A 238 -5.95 4.02 -8.95
N PHE A 239 -4.90 3.21 -8.80
CA PHE A 239 -3.83 3.40 -7.81
C PHE A 239 -2.43 3.47 -8.42
N ASP A 240 -2.33 3.57 -9.74
CA ASP A 240 -1.05 3.65 -10.47
C ASP A 240 -0.07 2.51 -10.17
N THR A 241 -0.60 1.33 -9.81
CA THR A 241 0.25 0.17 -9.55
C THR A 241 0.88 -0.36 -10.83
N THR A 242 2.15 -0.73 -10.79
CA THR A 242 2.84 -1.34 -11.93
C THR A 242 2.56 -2.83 -12.02
N ARG A 243 2.09 -3.28 -13.18
CA ARG A 243 1.64 -4.66 -13.38
C ARG A 243 2.71 -5.52 -14.04
N LEU A 244 3.20 -6.52 -13.30
CA LEU A 244 4.30 -7.39 -13.71
C LEU A 244 3.87 -8.86 -13.76
N LYS A 245 4.49 -9.64 -14.65
CA LYS A 245 4.26 -11.08 -14.75
C LYS A 245 5.33 -11.87 -14.01
N GLN A 246 4.93 -12.73 -13.06
CA GLN A 246 5.86 -13.57 -12.29
C GLN A 246 6.76 -14.42 -13.20
N GLY A 247 6.19 -15.03 -14.24
CA GLY A 247 6.98 -15.83 -15.19
C GLY A 247 8.03 -15.00 -15.92
N TYR A 248 7.65 -13.80 -16.37
CA TYR A 248 8.59 -12.87 -17.02
C TYR A 248 9.71 -12.43 -16.09
N LEU A 249 9.41 -12.17 -14.81
CA LEU A 249 10.43 -11.83 -13.81
C LEU A 249 11.43 -12.98 -13.61
N ILE A 250 10.93 -14.22 -13.54
CA ILE A 250 11.76 -15.42 -13.42
C ILE A 250 12.63 -15.62 -14.65
N GLU A 251 12.07 -15.52 -15.85
CA GLU A 251 12.79 -15.72 -17.12
C GLU A 251 13.92 -14.69 -17.30
N LEU A 252 13.64 -13.40 -17.06
CA LEU A 252 14.66 -12.36 -17.14
C LEU A 252 15.78 -12.56 -16.12
N ALA A 253 15.43 -12.88 -14.87
CA ALA A 253 16.42 -13.18 -13.86
C ALA A 253 17.26 -14.41 -14.24
N ALA A 254 16.62 -15.51 -14.63
CA ALA A 254 17.27 -16.75 -15.03
C ALA A 254 18.27 -16.55 -16.17
N ALA A 255 17.90 -15.77 -17.20
CA ALA A 255 18.75 -15.46 -18.33
C ALA A 255 20.06 -14.76 -17.92
N ARG A 256 20.01 -13.83 -16.95
CA ARG A 256 21.21 -13.13 -16.44
C ARG A 256 22.12 -14.05 -15.64
N HIS A 257 21.53 -14.99 -14.91
CA HIS A 257 22.23 -15.94 -14.05
C HIS A 257 22.63 -17.22 -14.80
N GLY A 258 22.39 -17.30 -16.11
CA GLY A 258 22.75 -18.44 -16.95
C GLY A 258 21.96 -19.73 -16.64
N LEU A 259 20.75 -19.61 -16.10
CA LEU A 259 19.90 -20.75 -15.75
C LEU A 259 19.02 -21.15 -16.93
N ALA A 260 19.21 -22.37 -17.44
CA ALA A 260 18.47 -22.88 -18.60
C ALA A 260 17.03 -23.31 -18.28
N ASP A 261 16.80 -23.93 -17.13
CA ASP A 261 15.47 -24.31 -16.63
C ASP A 261 15.27 -23.79 -15.20
N PRO A 262 14.79 -22.54 -15.03
CA PRO A 262 14.55 -22.01 -13.70
C PRO A 262 13.41 -22.74 -12.97
N TYR A 263 12.49 -23.40 -13.67
CA TYR A 263 11.32 -24.02 -13.03
C TYR A 263 11.62 -25.39 -12.40
N GLY A 264 12.72 -26.02 -12.80
CA GLY A 264 13.31 -27.19 -12.15
C GLY A 264 14.04 -26.87 -10.84
N GLU A 265 14.31 -25.60 -10.56
CA GLU A 265 15.01 -25.17 -9.35
C GLU A 265 14.12 -25.17 -8.09
N GLU A 266 14.77 -25.11 -6.93
CA GLU A 266 14.06 -25.03 -5.66
C GLU A 266 13.20 -23.75 -5.56
N PRO A 267 12.01 -23.80 -4.91
CA PRO A 267 11.09 -22.67 -4.83
C PRO A 267 11.70 -21.40 -4.24
N ARG A 268 12.66 -21.58 -3.35
CA ARG A 268 13.43 -20.51 -2.74
C ARG A 268 14.26 -19.74 -3.77
N LEU A 269 14.96 -20.44 -4.67
CA LEU A 269 15.74 -19.81 -5.73
C LEU A 269 14.81 -19.02 -6.66
N LEU A 270 13.67 -19.60 -7.03
CA LEU A 270 12.65 -18.91 -7.84
C LEU A 270 12.14 -17.62 -7.20
N ALA A 271 11.86 -17.63 -5.90
CA ALA A 271 11.44 -16.43 -5.17
C ALA A 271 12.55 -15.37 -5.10
N GLU A 272 13.81 -15.77 -4.88
CA GLU A 272 14.97 -14.87 -4.92
C GLU A 272 15.15 -14.25 -6.32
N LEU A 273 14.93 -15.01 -7.40
CA LEU A 273 14.98 -14.51 -8.79
C LEU A 273 13.89 -13.44 -9.04
N VAL A 274 12.67 -13.66 -8.56
CA VAL A 274 11.58 -12.68 -8.65
C VAL A 274 11.95 -11.38 -7.91
N VAL A 275 12.52 -11.48 -6.71
CA VAL A 275 12.94 -10.31 -5.92
C VAL A 275 14.11 -9.57 -6.58
N ASP A 276 15.09 -10.29 -7.13
CA ASP A 276 16.21 -9.69 -7.87
C ASP A 276 15.72 -8.90 -9.08
N GLU A 277 14.81 -9.48 -9.87
CA GLU A 277 14.27 -8.78 -11.04
C GLU A 277 13.37 -7.61 -10.66
N LEU A 278 12.55 -7.76 -9.62
CA LEU A 278 11.74 -6.66 -9.11
C LEU A 278 12.62 -5.49 -8.63
N ASP A 279 13.71 -5.77 -7.91
CA ASP A 279 14.65 -4.74 -7.42
C ASP A 279 15.35 -4.00 -8.56
N ARG A 280 15.68 -4.72 -9.63
CA ARG A 280 16.27 -4.12 -10.83
C ARG A 280 15.25 -3.27 -11.59
N TYR A 281 14.04 -3.79 -11.77
CA TYR A 281 12.96 -3.07 -12.43
C TYR A 281 12.60 -1.79 -11.67
N ALA A 282 12.40 -1.90 -10.35
CA ALA A 282 12.05 -0.76 -9.50
C ALA A 282 13.16 0.29 -9.48
N HIS A 283 14.42 -0.12 -9.48
CA HIS A 283 15.53 0.82 -9.56
C HIS A 283 15.55 1.61 -10.88
N ALA A 284 15.28 0.96 -12.01
CA ALA A 284 15.17 1.64 -13.30
C ALA A 284 13.94 2.55 -13.40
N HIS A 285 12.94 2.36 -12.52
CA HIS A 285 11.67 3.08 -12.50
C HIS A 285 11.36 3.60 -11.09
N TYR A 286 12.29 4.33 -10.48
CA TYR A 286 12.25 4.75 -9.07
C TYR A 286 11.00 5.54 -8.65
N TYR A 287 10.25 6.09 -9.61
CA TYR A 287 8.99 6.80 -9.37
C TYR A 287 7.78 5.85 -9.20
N LEU A 288 7.94 4.55 -9.48
CA LEU A 288 6.92 3.52 -9.32
C LEU A 288 7.10 2.84 -7.96
N LEU A 289 6.12 3.01 -7.07
CA LEU A 289 6.24 2.57 -5.67
C LEU A 289 5.44 1.29 -5.35
N ASP A 290 4.35 1.05 -6.08
CA ASP A 290 3.45 -0.08 -5.85
C ASP A 290 3.38 -1.00 -7.07
N TYR A 291 3.40 -2.31 -6.82
CA TYR A 291 3.48 -3.32 -7.86
C TYR A 291 2.41 -4.40 -7.70
N THR A 292 1.92 -4.94 -8.81
CA THR A 292 1.15 -6.19 -8.84
C THR A 292 1.97 -7.26 -9.56
N ILE A 293 2.00 -8.48 -9.00
CA ILE A 293 2.67 -9.64 -9.59
C ILE A 293 1.63 -10.70 -9.95
N GLU A 294 1.57 -11.06 -11.22
CA GLU A 294 0.61 -12.05 -11.74
C GLU A 294 1.25 -13.15 -12.60
N SER A 295 0.72 -14.36 -12.70
CA SER A 295 -0.22 -14.97 -11.78
C SER A 295 0.56 -15.84 -10.81
N LEU A 296 0.25 -15.71 -9.51
CA LEU A 296 0.71 -16.67 -8.53
C LEU A 296 0.00 -18.01 -8.77
N HIS A 297 0.78 -19.06 -9.02
CA HIS A 297 0.24 -20.38 -9.37
C HIS A 297 0.96 -21.54 -8.65
N ARG A 298 1.88 -21.22 -7.74
CA ARG A 298 2.73 -22.16 -7.01
C ARG A 298 2.83 -21.74 -5.54
N PRO A 299 2.20 -22.47 -4.60
CA PRO A 299 2.07 -22.04 -3.20
C PRO A 299 3.40 -22.05 -2.45
N ASP A 300 4.33 -22.92 -2.85
CA ASP A 300 5.70 -22.98 -2.39
C ASP A 300 6.46 -21.69 -2.71
N ILE A 301 6.42 -21.22 -3.96
CA ILE A 301 7.06 -19.94 -4.35
C ILE A 301 6.38 -18.76 -3.64
N THR A 302 5.05 -18.74 -3.56
CA THR A 302 4.31 -17.69 -2.85
C THR A 302 4.72 -17.60 -1.37
N ARG A 303 4.93 -18.74 -0.71
CA ARG A 303 5.41 -18.78 0.68
C ARG A 303 6.82 -18.20 0.83
N GLU A 304 7.74 -18.55 -0.08
CA GLU A 304 9.10 -18.00 -0.04
C GLU A 304 9.10 -16.50 -0.37
N LEU A 305 8.25 -16.03 -1.28
CA LEU A 305 8.05 -14.60 -1.52
C LEU A 305 7.53 -13.86 -0.28
N LYS A 306 6.60 -14.46 0.47
CA LYS A 306 6.11 -13.87 1.73
C LYS A 306 7.20 -13.79 2.80
N ARG A 307 8.10 -14.80 2.87
CA ARG A 307 9.29 -14.74 3.75
C ARG A 307 10.31 -13.68 3.31
N LEU A 308 10.46 -13.48 1.99
CA LEU A 308 11.38 -12.48 1.47
C LEU A 308 10.87 -11.06 1.71
N LEU A 309 9.60 -10.80 1.38
CA LEU A 309 9.01 -9.46 1.35
C LEU A 309 8.27 -9.06 2.63
N GLY A 310 7.97 -10.02 3.51
CA GLY A 310 7.24 -9.78 4.76
C GLY A 310 5.91 -9.06 4.52
N GLU A 311 5.71 -7.96 5.25
CA GLU A 311 4.51 -7.11 5.18
C GLU A 311 4.40 -6.33 3.86
N ARG A 312 5.47 -6.23 3.06
CA ARG A 312 5.40 -5.56 1.76
C ARG A 312 4.58 -6.35 0.74
N LEU A 313 4.42 -7.67 0.94
CA LEU A 313 3.63 -8.51 0.05
C LEU A 313 2.24 -8.78 0.64
N SER A 314 1.19 -8.41 -0.10
CA SER A 314 -0.18 -8.90 0.12
C SER A 314 -0.56 -9.88 -0.97
N VAL A 315 -0.95 -11.11 -0.60
CA VAL A 315 -1.41 -12.16 -1.49
C VAL A 315 -2.93 -12.11 -1.55
N VAL A 316 -3.48 -11.82 -2.72
CA VAL A 316 -4.92 -11.79 -2.97
C VAL A 316 -5.30 -12.97 -3.85
N TYR A 317 -6.23 -13.79 -3.38
CA TYR A 317 -6.81 -14.88 -4.16
C TYR A 317 -8.17 -14.48 -4.72
N LEU A 318 -8.29 -14.50 -6.05
CA LEU A 318 -9.53 -14.22 -6.75
C LEU A 318 -10.21 -15.55 -7.06
N ASP A 319 -11.34 -15.80 -6.41
CA ASP A 319 -12.20 -16.94 -6.68
C ASP A 319 -13.43 -16.53 -7.49
N ALA A 320 -13.99 -17.45 -8.26
CA ALA A 320 -15.25 -17.25 -8.94
C ALA A 320 -15.89 -18.61 -9.23
N ALA A 321 -17.22 -18.68 -9.10
CA ALA A 321 -17.95 -19.93 -9.34
C ALA A 321 -17.65 -20.49 -10.75
N PRO A 322 -17.51 -21.83 -10.91
CA PRO A 322 -17.18 -22.44 -12.20
C PRO A 322 -18.09 -22.00 -13.35
N GLN A 323 -19.38 -21.84 -13.08
CA GLN A 323 -20.37 -21.38 -14.06
C GLN A 323 -20.11 -19.93 -14.51
N VAL A 324 -19.70 -19.06 -13.58
CA VAL A 324 -19.36 -17.66 -13.89
C VAL A 324 -18.09 -17.61 -14.73
N ARG A 325 -17.07 -18.41 -14.37
CA ARG A 325 -15.81 -18.50 -15.10
C ARG A 325 -16.00 -19.03 -16.51
N ALA A 326 -16.86 -20.05 -16.68
CA ALA A 326 -17.24 -20.55 -18.00
C ALA A 326 -17.94 -19.49 -18.86
N ARG A 327 -18.88 -18.72 -18.28
CA ARG A 327 -19.58 -17.63 -18.99
C ARG A 327 -18.65 -16.48 -19.40
N ARG A 328 -17.59 -16.21 -18.61
CA ARG A 328 -16.60 -15.17 -18.90
C ARG A 328 -15.56 -15.61 -19.94
N SER A 329 -15.38 -16.92 -20.10
CA SER A 329 -14.32 -17.48 -20.93
C SER A 329 -14.55 -17.19 -22.41
N LEU A 330 -13.48 -16.79 -23.09
CA LEU A 330 -13.44 -16.67 -24.55
C LEU A 330 -13.05 -17.99 -25.23
N VAL A 331 -12.62 -18.99 -24.46
CA VAL A 331 -12.30 -20.33 -24.95
C VAL A 331 -13.44 -21.30 -24.63
N ASP A 332 -13.48 -22.42 -25.35
CA ASP A 332 -14.49 -23.44 -25.11
C ASP A 332 -14.34 -24.07 -23.70
N PRO A 333 -15.42 -24.65 -23.15
CA PRO A 333 -15.41 -25.22 -21.81
C PRO A 333 -14.35 -26.32 -21.58
N ALA A 334 -14.00 -27.11 -22.61
CA ALA A 334 -13.01 -28.18 -22.47
C ALA A 334 -11.59 -27.61 -22.35
N THR A 335 -11.26 -26.60 -23.17
CA THR A 335 -10.00 -25.86 -23.06
C THR A 335 -9.87 -25.15 -21.70
N LEU A 336 -10.95 -24.54 -21.21
CA LEU A 336 -10.97 -23.94 -19.87
C LEU A 336 -10.70 -24.97 -18.77
N ALA A 337 -11.35 -26.14 -18.85
CA ALA A 337 -11.17 -27.23 -17.89
C ALA A 337 -9.73 -27.76 -17.89
N HIS A 338 -9.12 -27.95 -19.06
CA HIS A 338 -7.73 -28.37 -19.19
C HIS A 338 -6.75 -27.35 -18.58
N ASN A 339 -6.94 -26.05 -18.89
CA ASN A 339 -6.12 -24.98 -18.32
C ASN A 339 -6.20 -24.93 -16.80
N ASP A 340 -7.38 -25.22 -16.25
CA ASP A 340 -7.59 -25.31 -14.81
C ASP A 340 -6.93 -26.53 -14.19
N GLU A 341 -6.99 -27.68 -14.85
CA GLU A 341 -6.31 -28.90 -14.40
C GLU A 341 -4.80 -28.66 -14.29
N VAL A 342 -4.18 -28.06 -15.31
CA VAL A 342 -2.75 -27.69 -15.28
C VAL A 342 -2.45 -26.74 -14.11
N LYS A 343 -3.31 -25.74 -13.85
CA LYS A 343 -3.12 -24.80 -12.74
C LYS A 343 -3.32 -25.45 -11.37
N ARG A 344 -4.28 -26.37 -11.23
CA ARG A 344 -4.49 -27.15 -10.00
C ARG A 344 -3.34 -28.11 -9.74
N ALA A 345 -2.80 -28.75 -10.77
CA ALA A 345 -1.61 -29.60 -10.65
C ALA A 345 -0.41 -28.82 -10.09
N ARG A 346 -0.25 -27.55 -10.50
CA ARG A 346 0.76 -26.62 -9.94
C ARG A 346 0.42 -26.11 -8.53
N GLY A 347 -0.82 -26.32 -8.08
CA GLY A 347 -1.32 -25.93 -6.76
C GLY A 347 -1.86 -24.51 -6.68
N ALA A 348 -2.29 -23.91 -7.79
CA ALA A 348 -2.81 -22.54 -7.81
C ALA A 348 -4.00 -22.37 -6.85
N ASP A 349 -4.91 -23.33 -6.79
CA ASP A 349 -6.06 -23.39 -5.86
C ASP A 349 -5.64 -23.42 -4.38
N ARG A 350 -4.54 -24.12 -4.05
CA ARG A 350 -4.02 -24.20 -2.68
C ARG A 350 -3.55 -22.87 -2.11
N ILE A 351 -3.31 -21.86 -2.96
CA ILE A 351 -2.96 -20.49 -2.51
C ILE A 351 -4.11 -19.84 -1.73
N ALA A 352 -5.37 -20.21 -2.01
CA ALA A 352 -6.53 -19.68 -1.30
C ALA A 352 -6.48 -19.94 0.22
N ALA A 353 -5.83 -21.02 0.65
CA ALA A 353 -5.70 -21.36 2.07
C ALA A 353 -4.65 -20.52 2.81
N THR A 354 -3.78 -19.81 2.09
CA THR A 354 -2.65 -19.06 2.67
C THR A 354 -2.59 -17.62 2.15
N CYS A 355 -3.65 -17.14 1.49
CA CYS A 355 -3.71 -15.76 1.01
C CYS A 355 -4.08 -14.80 2.15
N ASP A 356 -3.66 -13.55 2.03
CA ASP A 356 -4.03 -12.49 2.97
C ASP A 356 -5.47 -12.01 2.75
N LEU A 357 -5.98 -12.09 1.51
CA LEU A 357 -7.34 -11.72 1.15
C LEU A 357 -7.92 -12.67 0.10
N LEU A 358 -9.06 -13.29 0.43
CA LEU A 358 -9.87 -14.08 -0.50
C LEU A 358 -11.05 -13.24 -0.98
N ILE A 359 -11.18 -13.06 -2.30
CA ILE A 359 -12.28 -12.29 -2.91
C ILE A 359 -13.14 -13.25 -3.74
N ASP A 360 -14.41 -13.38 -3.38
CA ASP A 360 -15.42 -13.97 -4.29
C ASP A 360 -15.78 -12.96 -5.38
N ASN A 361 -15.31 -13.24 -6.59
CA ASN A 361 -15.53 -12.46 -7.78
C ASN A 361 -16.59 -13.13 -8.69
N SER A 362 -17.55 -13.85 -8.11
CA SER A 362 -18.74 -14.35 -8.82
C SER A 362 -19.76 -13.24 -9.11
N GLY A 363 -19.73 -12.17 -8.32
CA GLY A 363 -20.61 -11.00 -8.43
C GLY A 363 -20.25 -10.02 -9.55
N PRO A 364 -20.90 -8.85 -9.56
CA PRO A 364 -20.62 -7.77 -10.50
C PRO A 364 -19.24 -7.12 -10.25
N CYS A 365 -18.63 -6.60 -11.32
CA CYS A 365 -17.29 -5.96 -11.29
C CYS A 365 -17.10 -4.96 -10.14
N PRO A 366 -18.08 -4.10 -9.81
CA PRO A 366 -17.86 -3.12 -8.77
C PRO A 366 -17.69 -3.68 -7.34
N ASP A 367 -18.16 -4.90 -7.04
CA ASP A 367 -17.89 -5.53 -5.74
C ASP A 367 -16.40 -5.91 -5.61
N LEU A 368 -15.80 -6.36 -6.72
CA LEU A 368 -14.36 -6.55 -6.82
C LEU A 368 -13.61 -5.22 -6.66
N GLU A 369 -14.05 -4.16 -7.35
CA GLU A 369 -13.44 -2.82 -7.25
C GLU A 369 -13.42 -2.34 -5.79
N ARG A 370 -14.55 -2.47 -5.05
CA ARG A 370 -14.63 -2.12 -3.62
C ARG A 370 -13.68 -2.92 -2.74
N ALA A 371 -13.56 -4.23 -2.98
CA ALA A 371 -12.65 -5.07 -2.21
C ALA A 371 -11.18 -4.65 -2.42
N LEU A 372 -10.82 -4.29 -3.65
CA LEU A 372 -9.49 -3.78 -3.99
C LEU A 372 -9.25 -2.37 -3.45
N ASP A 373 -10.24 -1.49 -3.45
CA ASP A 373 -10.16 -0.16 -2.84
C ASP A 373 -9.86 -0.25 -1.34
N ARG A 374 -10.53 -1.18 -0.63
CA ARG A 374 -10.30 -1.44 0.80
C ARG A 374 -8.90 -2.01 1.07
N LEU A 375 -8.42 -2.90 0.21
CA LEU A 375 -7.05 -3.41 0.29
C LEU A 375 -6.03 -2.26 0.14
N MET A 376 -6.28 -1.34 -0.80
CA MET A 376 -5.31 -0.30 -1.14
C MET A 376 -5.27 0.85 -0.14
N ASN A 377 -6.44 1.32 0.29
CA ASN A 377 -6.59 2.47 1.18
C ASN A 377 -6.57 2.08 2.67
N GLY A 378 -6.66 0.79 2.99
CA GLY A 378 -7.02 0.32 4.32
C GLY A 378 -8.52 0.47 4.58
N ALA A 379 -9.00 -0.01 5.74
CA ALA A 379 -10.39 0.18 6.16
C ALA A 379 -10.67 1.66 6.48
N THR A 380 -10.84 2.50 5.44
CA THR A 380 -11.11 3.94 5.56
C THR A 380 -12.60 4.28 5.53
N ALA A 381 -13.46 3.31 5.23
CA ALA A 381 -14.89 3.46 5.40
C ALA A 381 -15.22 3.52 6.90
N ARG A 382 -15.62 4.71 7.37
CA ARG A 382 -16.13 4.88 8.73
C ARG A 382 -17.64 4.68 8.73
N PRO A 383 -18.22 4.16 9.82
CA PRO A 383 -19.67 4.18 10.00
C PRO A 383 -20.19 5.61 9.84
N ALA A 384 -21.08 5.84 8.89
CA ALA A 384 -21.62 7.17 8.58
C ALA A 384 -22.33 7.78 9.81
N ALA A 385 -22.97 6.95 10.63
CA ALA A 385 -23.60 7.35 11.87
C ALA A 385 -22.60 7.92 12.91
N ALA A 386 -21.33 7.53 12.85
CA ALA A 386 -20.29 8.03 13.75
C ALA A 386 -19.58 9.29 13.19
N SER A 387 -19.73 9.59 11.89
CA SER A 387 -19.03 10.69 11.22
C SER A 387 -19.92 11.86 10.85
N LEU A 388 -21.24 11.66 10.70
CA LEU A 388 -22.16 12.70 10.25
C LEU A 388 -22.91 13.36 11.43
N ARG A 389 -23.05 14.68 11.37
CA ARG A 389 -23.93 15.43 12.26
C ARG A 389 -25.39 15.23 11.83
N VAL A 390 -26.18 14.58 12.68
CA VAL A 390 -27.63 14.44 12.47
C VAL A 390 -28.36 15.65 13.08
N THR A 391 -29.23 16.29 12.31
CA THR A 391 -30.05 17.44 12.74
C THR A 391 -31.52 17.22 12.41
N ASP A 392 -32.43 17.79 13.19
CA ASP A 392 -33.85 17.74 12.86
C ASP A 392 -34.12 18.65 11.62
N PRO A 393 -34.93 18.21 10.63
CA PRO A 393 -35.35 19.08 9.53
C PRO A 393 -35.95 20.43 9.97
N LEU A 394 -36.59 20.50 11.14
CA LEU A 394 -37.19 21.71 11.68
C LEU A 394 -36.16 22.70 12.25
N GLU A 395 -34.92 22.27 12.49
CA GLU A 395 -33.80 23.08 12.97
C GLU A 395 -32.96 23.68 11.83
N LEU A 396 -33.28 23.38 10.57
CA LEU A 396 -32.56 23.94 9.43
C LEU A 396 -32.65 25.47 9.42
N ALA A 397 -31.56 26.15 9.08
CA ALA A 397 -31.53 27.62 8.93
C ALA A 397 -32.22 28.07 7.62
N ALA A 398 -33.51 27.79 7.49
CA ALA A 398 -34.29 28.00 6.27
C ALA A 398 -35.69 28.56 6.60
N PRO A 399 -36.40 29.16 5.62
CA PRO A 399 -37.79 29.57 5.77
C PRO A 399 -38.71 28.45 6.30
N THR A 400 -39.70 28.81 7.12
CA THR A 400 -40.59 27.86 7.82
C THR A 400 -41.25 26.85 6.88
N ALA A 401 -41.72 27.29 5.70
CA ALA A 401 -42.32 26.41 4.70
C ALA A 401 -41.34 25.31 4.23
N LEU A 402 -40.07 25.64 3.97
CA LEU A 402 -39.06 24.68 3.54
C LEU A 402 -38.67 23.69 4.65
N ARG A 403 -38.64 24.13 5.91
CA ARG A 403 -38.39 23.25 7.07
C ARG A 403 -39.50 22.21 7.24
N HIS A 404 -40.77 22.65 7.18
CA HIS A 404 -41.91 21.75 7.26
C HIS A 404 -41.99 20.81 6.05
N ALA A 405 -41.65 21.29 4.86
CA ALA A 405 -41.57 20.45 3.68
C ALA A 405 -40.49 19.37 3.82
N ALA A 406 -39.30 19.71 4.34
CA ALA A 406 -38.23 18.75 4.60
C ALA A 406 -38.66 17.68 5.63
N ALA A 407 -39.31 18.09 6.74
CA ALA A 407 -39.83 17.17 7.75
C ALA A 407 -40.91 16.23 7.17
N THR A 408 -41.77 16.74 6.30
CA THR A 408 -42.83 15.97 5.64
C THR A 408 -42.24 14.98 4.63
N ALA A 409 -41.27 15.42 3.82
CA ALA A 409 -40.57 14.56 2.88
C ALA A 409 -39.81 13.43 3.58
N LEU A 410 -39.07 13.73 4.67
CA LEU A 410 -38.37 12.70 5.45
C LEU A 410 -39.33 11.65 6.02
N ARG A 411 -40.43 12.09 6.65
CA ARG A 411 -41.41 11.15 7.22
C ARG A 411 -42.05 10.27 6.15
N GLY A 412 -42.47 10.86 5.03
CA GLY A 412 -43.07 10.14 3.91
C GLY A 412 -42.13 9.11 3.29
N ILE A 413 -40.91 9.54 2.93
CA ILE A 413 -39.91 8.66 2.32
C ILE A 413 -39.47 7.55 3.29
N ARG A 414 -39.30 7.86 4.57
CA ARG A 414 -38.96 6.83 5.58
C ARG A 414 -40.08 5.83 5.77
N ALA A 415 -41.34 6.26 5.75
CA ALA A 415 -42.49 5.36 5.82
C ALA A 415 -42.59 4.44 4.59
N ALA A 416 -42.29 4.96 3.39
CA ALA A 416 -42.33 4.19 2.15
C ALA A 416 -41.18 3.18 2.03
N LEU A 417 -39.97 3.55 2.48
CA LEU A 417 -38.77 2.75 2.25
C LEU A 417 -38.34 1.90 3.45
N GLY A 418 -38.69 2.28 4.67
CA GLY A 418 -38.24 1.60 5.90
C GLY A 418 -36.72 1.58 6.01
N GLU A 419 -36.15 0.42 6.31
CA GLU A 419 -34.70 0.19 6.43
C GLU A 419 -33.94 0.30 5.10
N ARG A 420 -34.66 0.35 3.95
CA ARG A 420 -34.03 0.55 2.63
C ARG A 420 -33.61 2.00 2.39
N LEU A 421 -34.05 2.95 3.21
CA LEU A 421 -33.48 4.29 3.26
C LEU A 421 -32.20 4.23 4.09
N LEU A 422 -31.09 4.69 3.54
CA LEU A 422 -29.78 4.66 4.21
C LEU A 422 -29.31 6.05 4.61
N LEU A 423 -29.64 7.08 3.84
CA LEU A 423 -29.31 8.47 4.14
C LEU A 423 -30.39 9.41 3.58
N PHE A 424 -30.74 10.43 4.34
CA PHE A 424 -31.51 11.59 3.89
C PHE A 424 -30.78 12.86 4.34
N ALA A 425 -30.43 13.71 3.38
CA ALA A 425 -29.85 15.02 3.66
C ALA A 425 -30.49 16.09 2.79
N VAL A 426 -30.84 17.22 3.40
CA VAL A 426 -31.23 18.43 2.70
C VAL A 426 -29.95 19.13 2.22
N ALA A 427 -29.84 19.29 0.91
CA ALA A 427 -28.72 19.91 0.22
C ALA A 427 -29.12 21.29 -0.33
N GLY A 428 -28.29 21.84 -1.21
CA GLY A 428 -28.57 23.13 -1.85
C GLY A 428 -28.61 24.29 -0.86
N SER A 429 -29.26 25.40 -1.25
CA SER A 429 -29.32 26.60 -0.41
C SER A 429 -30.00 26.37 0.95
N VAL A 430 -30.95 25.44 1.03
CA VAL A 430 -31.61 25.05 2.29
C VAL A 430 -30.62 24.39 3.24
N GLY A 431 -29.84 23.42 2.76
CA GLY A 431 -28.83 22.74 3.58
C GLY A 431 -27.72 23.68 4.09
N PHE A 432 -27.33 24.66 3.28
CA PHE A 432 -26.31 25.66 3.63
C PHE A 432 -26.85 26.88 4.39
N GLY A 433 -28.16 26.96 4.63
CA GLY A 433 -28.77 28.08 5.36
C GLY A 433 -28.87 29.40 4.58
N THR A 434 -28.81 29.36 3.25
CA THR A 434 -28.84 30.53 2.35
C THR A 434 -30.11 30.57 1.49
N ALA A 435 -31.17 29.91 1.96
CA ALA A 435 -32.42 29.78 1.23
C ALA A 435 -33.19 31.11 1.16
N ASP A 436 -33.55 31.50 -0.05
CA ASP A 436 -34.52 32.56 -0.34
C ASP A 436 -35.96 31.98 -0.32
N PRO A 437 -36.91 32.63 0.39
CA PRO A 437 -38.30 32.19 0.46
C PRO A 437 -39.04 32.06 -0.89
N GLU A 438 -38.68 32.87 -1.87
CA GLU A 438 -39.40 32.96 -3.16
C GLU A 438 -38.72 32.15 -4.27
N LEU A 439 -37.41 31.91 -4.14
CA LEU A 439 -36.58 31.38 -5.23
C LEU A 439 -35.93 30.02 -4.93
N SER A 440 -35.97 29.54 -3.68
CA SER A 440 -35.29 28.28 -3.32
C SER A 440 -36.17 27.06 -3.45
N ASP A 441 -35.62 26.05 -4.11
CA ASP A 441 -36.18 24.70 -4.13
C ASP A 441 -35.74 23.93 -2.86
N LEU A 442 -36.51 22.92 -2.47
CA LEU A 442 -36.09 21.93 -1.49
C LEU A 442 -35.29 20.84 -2.22
N ASP A 443 -33.96 20.91 -2.16
CA ASP A 443 -33.08 19.88 -2.73
C ASP A 443 -32.75 18.81 -1.68
N VAL A 444 -33.08 17.54 -1.96
CA VAL A 444 -32.82 16.40 -1.06
C VAL A 444 -31.90 15.40 -1.73
N LEU A 445 -30.88 14.95 -1.00
CA LEU A 445 -30.01 13.83 -1.32
C LEU A 445 -30.46 12.59 -0.54
N LEU A 446 -30.73 11.51 -1.27
CA LEU A 446 -31.11 10.22 -0.72
C LEU A 446 -30.04 9.19 -1.05
N VAL A 447 -29.67 8.37 -0.06
CA VAL A 447 -28.98 7.09 -0.31
C VAL A 447 -29.92 5.98 0.06
N VAL A 448 -30.09 5.01 -0.84
CA VAL A 448 -31.06 3.92 -0.72
C VAL A 448 -30.47 2.57 -1.09
N GLU A 449 -31.12 1.48 -0.69
CA GLU A 449 -30.82 0.14 -1.20
C GLU A 449 -31.30 -0.04 -2.64
N THR A 450 -30.73 -1.02 -3.34
CA THR A 450 -31.19 -1.38 -4.70
C THR A 450 -32.63 -1.91 -4.69
N GLY A 451 -33.38 -1.62 -5.76
CA GLY A 451 -34.74 -2.16 -5.95
C GLY A 451 -35.87 -1.39 -5.28
N CYS A 452 -35.61 -0.19 -4.73
CA CYS A 452 -36.63 0.64 -4.07
C CYS A 452 -37.22 1.75 -4.97
N THR A 453 -36.80 1.85 -6.23
CA THR A 453 -37.14 2.96 -7.12
C THR A 453 -38.64 3.13 -7.34
N THR A 454 -39.40 2.03 -7.44
CA THR A 454 -40.85 2.07 -7.65
C THR A 454 -41.57 2.67 -6.45
N ASP A 455 -41.23 2.21 -5.24
CA ASP A 455 -41.83 2.68 -3.98
C ASP A 455 -41.48 4.16 -3.76
N LEU A 456 -40.22 4.53 -4.00
CA LEU A 456 -39.77 5.91 -3.94
C LEU A 456 -40.49 6.79 -4.98
N ALA A 457 -40.66 6.32 -6.21
CA ALA A 457 -41.35 7.07 -7.25
C ALA A 457 -42.81 7.36 -6.89
N ALA A 458 -43.53 6.37 -6.35
CA ALA A 458 -44.91 6.54 -5.89
C ALA A 458 -45.00 7.60 -4.78
N GLU A 459 -44.09 7.53 -3.80
CA GLU A 459 -44.05 8.48 -2.69
C GLU A 459 -43.67 9.90 -3.16
N LEU A 460 -42.74 10.04 -4.10
CA LEU A 460 -42.39 11.33 -4.68
C LEU A 460 -43.55 11.98 -5.46
N VAL A 461 -44.41 11.18 -6.10
CA VAL A 461 -45.63 11.70 -6.75
C VAL A 461 -46.60 12.26 -5.71
N ARG A 462 -46.77 11.56 -4.58
CA ARG A 462 -47.58 12.02 -3.45
C ARG A 462 -47.03 13.33 -2.86
N LEU A 463 -45.75 13.36 -2.51
CA LEU A 463 -45.08 14.52 -1.92
C LEU A 463 -45.16 15.76 -2.84
N ARG A 464 -45.00 15.60 -4.17
CA ARG A 464 -45.12 16.73 -5.11
C ARG A 464 -46.52 17.35 -5.16
N ARG A 465 -47.56 16.65 -4.73
CA ARG A 465 -48.94 17.18 -4.65
C ARG A 465 -49.23 17.84 -3.31
N GLU A 466 -48.57 17.38 -2.25
CA GLU A 466 -48.81 17.86 -0.88
C GLU A 466 -47.89 19.02 -0.48
N LEU A 467 -46.70 19.12 -1.09
CA LEU A 467 -45.75 20.16 -0.79
C LEU A 467 -46.01 21.40 -1.63
N ASP A 468 -46.20 22.54 -0.97
CA ASP A 468 -46.30 23.87 -1.61
C ASP A 468 -44.95 24.40 -2.12
N VAL A 469 -43.89 23.62 -1.98
CA VAL A 469 -42.53 23.95 -2.42
C VAL A 469 -42.03 22.93 -3.43
N LYS A 470 -41.21 23.39 -4.38
CA LYS A 470 -40.63 22.51 -5.39
C LYS A 470 -39.58 21.58 -4.76
N LEU A 471 -39.82 20.27 -4.87
CA LEU A 471 -38.93 19.22 -4.36
C LEU A 471 -37.98 18.71 -5.47
N GLY A 472 -36.69 19.04 -5.34
CA GLY A 472 -35.59 18.44 -6.10
C GLY A 472 -35.05 17.21 -5.37
N VAL A 473 -34.85 16.10 -6.07
CA VAL A 473 -34.37 14.86 -5.45
C VAL A 473 -33.20 14.29 -6.24
N THR A 474 -32.12 14.01 -5.53
CA THR A 474 -30.97 13.23 -6.00
C THR A 474 -30.97 11.90 -5.27
N VAL A 475 -30.94 10.79 -6.00
CA VAL A 475 -30.96 9.44 -5.43
C VAL A 475 -29.67 8.73 -5.81
N LEU A 476 -28.99 8.19 -4.82
CA LEU A 476 -27.86 7.27 -4.98
C LEU A 476 -28.23 5.93 -4.36
N THR A 477 -27.80 4.85 -4.99
CA THR A 477 -27.75 3.56 -4.33
C THR A 477 -26.56 3.50 -3.36
N ARG A 478 -26.62 2.61 -2.35
CA ARG A 478 -25.46 2.26 -1.51
C ARG A 478 -24.20 2.04 -2.35
N HIS A 479 -24.37 1.34 -3.46
CA HIS A 479 -23.29 0.98 -4.35
C HIS A 479 -22.67 2.19 -5.07
N GLU A 480 -23.49 3.08 -5.63
CA GLU A 480 -23.01 4.32 -6.26
C GLU A 480 -22.30 5.25 -5.27
N LEU A 481 -22.80 5.33 -4.04
CA LEU A 481 -22.15 6.09 -2.96
C LEU A 481 -20.74 5.56 -2.69
N LEU A 482 -20.62 4.26 -2.44
CA LEU A 482 -19.37 3.61 -2.06
C LEU A 482 -18.30 3.71 -3.16
N MET A 483 -18.72 3.60 -4.41
CA MET A 483 -17.85 3.77 -5.58
C MET A 483 -17.65 5.24 -5.96
N GLN A 484 -18.22 6.19 -5.20
CA GLN A 484 -18.21 7.63 -5.46
C GLN A 484 -18.65 7.99 -6.90
N ARG A 485 -19.54 7.18 -7.49
CA ARG A 485 -20.09 7.35 -8.84
C ARG A 485 -21.26 8.32 -8.82
N CYS A 486 -20.95 9.59 -8.66
CA CYS A 486 -21.93 10.67 -8.63
C CYS A 486 -21.45 11.90 -9.42
N ASP A 487 -22.36 12.79 -9.79
CA ASP A 487 -21.97 14.04 -10.46
C ASP A 487 -21.25 15.01 -9.50
N SER A 488 -20.66 16.07 -10.05
CA SER A 488 -19.88 17.05 -9.29
C SER A 488 -20.67 17.79 -8.18
N ARG A 489 -21.97 18.05 -8.39
CA ARG A 489 -22.83 18.68 -7.38
C ARG A 489 -23.08 17.72 -6.23
N THR A 490 -23.42 16.48 -6.55
CA THR A 490 -23.63 15.41 -5.56
C THR A 490 -22.36 15.12 -4.77
N PHE A 491 -21.21 15.04 -5.45
CA PHE A 491 -19.90 14.88 -4.79
C PHE A 491 -19.61 16.05 -3.84
N SER A 492 -19.88 17.29 -4.27
CA SER A 492 -19.70 18.47 -3.41
C SER A 492 -20.62 18.45 -2.19
N ALA A 493 -21.86 17.96 -2.31
CA ALA A 493 -22.79 17.83 -1.18
C ALA A 493 -22.31 16.75 -0.19
N LEU A 494 -21.87 15.60 -0.68
CA LEU A 494 -21.29 14.52 0.13
C LEU A 494 -20.00 14.96 0.85
N TYR A 495 -19.14 15.71 0.16
CA TYR A 495 -17.98 16.37 0.77
C TYR A 495 -18.42 17.30 1.91
N SER A 496 -19.39 18.19 1.67
CA SER A 496 -19.88 19.13 2.70
C SER A 496 -20.57 18.44 3.88
N LEU A 497 -21.26 17.32 3.65
CA LEU A 497 -21.80 16.45 4.70
C LEU A 497 -20.67 15.87 5.56
N GLY A 498 -19.64 15.29 4.93
CA GLY A 498 -18.48 14.72 5.64
C GLY A 498 -17.69 15.76 6.45
N GLN A 499 -17.68 17.02 6.01
CA GLN A 499 -17.05 18.15 6.73
C GLN A 499 -17.99 18.80 7.77
N GLY A 500 -19.21 18.29 7.97
CA GLY A 500 -20.18 18.82 8.93
C GLY A 500 -20.74 20.22 8.58
N ARG A 501 -20.54 20.70 7.34
CA ARG A 501 -21.02 22.02 6.89
C ARG A 501 -22.51 22.03 6.58
N ILE A 502 -23.04 20.88 6.17
CA ILE A 502 -24.48 20.64 6.09
C ILE A 502 -24.81 19.44 6.98
N GLY A 503 -25.93 19.52 7.68
CA GLY A 503 -26.41 18.43 8.54
C GLY A 503 -27.10 17.33 7.72
N CYS A 504 -26.98 16.10 8.19
CA CYS A 504 -27.80 14.98 7.72
C CYS A 504 -29.11 14.94 8.54
N GLN A 505 -30.25 14.56 7.97
CA GLN A 505 -31.51 14.46 8.72
C GLN A 505 -31.88 13.01 9.04
N TYR A 506 -31.26 12.04 8.36
CA TYR A 506 -31.35 10.63 8.71
C TYR A 506 -30.15 9.86 8.14
N VAL A 507 -29.58 8.96 8.92
CA VAL A 507 -28.54 8.03 8.49
C VAL A 507 -28.76 6.67 9.14
N SER A 508 -28.64 5.60 8.37
CA SER A 508 -28.68 4.22 8.87
C SER A 508 -27.38 3.86 9.59
N ALA A 509 -27.46 3.03 10.64
CA ALA A 509 -26.30 2.59 11.40
C ALA A 509 -25.28 1.81 10.54
N ASP A 510 -25.78 1.08 9.54
CA ASP A 510 -24.98 0.17 8.70
C ASP A 510 -24.46 0.85 7.42
N LEU A 511 -24.67 2.15 7.26
CA LEU A 511 -24.14 2.89 6.14
C LEU A 511 -22.66 3.22 6.40
N GLU A 512 -21.81 2.81 5.48
CA GLU A 512 -20.42 3.27 5.39
C GLU A 512 -20.36 4.52 4.50
N LEU A 513 -19.68 5.57 4.96
CA LEU A 513 -19.42 6.75 4.12
C LEU A 513 -17.94 6.72 3.67
N PRO A 514 -17.66 6.69 2.35
CA PRO A 514 -16.32 6.87 1.84
C PRO A 514 -15.76 8.25 2.20
N ASP A 515 -14.43 8.37 2.21
CA ASP A 515 -13.79 9.68 2.34
C ASP A 515 -13.90 10.46 1.02
N PHE A 516 -14.64 11.56 1.05
CA PHE A 516 -14.75 12.48 -0.09
C PHE A 516 -13.67 13.54 0.08
N THR A 517 -12.66 13.52 -0.79
CA THR A 517 -11.47 14.37 -0.64
C THR A 517 -11.59 15.72 -1.34
N GLY A 518 -10.84 16.71 -0.87
CA GLY A 518 -10.79 18.05 -1.49
C GLY A 518 -10.18 18.02 -2.89
N SER A 519 -9.19 17.17 -3.13
CA SER A 519 -8.52 17.01 -4.43
C SER A 519 -9.45 16.43 -5.50
N GLU A 520 -10.20 15.36 -5.19
CA GLU A 520 -11.20 14.79 -6.11
C GLU A 520 -12.34 15.78 -6.38
N ARG A 521 -12.78 16.51 -5.35
CA ARG A 521 -13.76 17.60 -5.51
C ARG A 521 -13.23 18.71 -6.41
N HIS A 522 -11.96 19.08 -6.30
CA HIS A 522 -11.32 20.08 -7.14
C HIS A 522 -11.34 19.65 -8.62
N GLN A 523 -10.91 18.42 -8.92
CA GLN A 523 -10.93 17.89 -10.29
C GLN A 523 -12.35 17.85 -10.89
N ARG A 524 -13.34 17.38 -10.12
CA ARG A 524 -14.75 17.37 -10.56
C ARG A 524 -15.33 18.78 -10.70
N THR A 525 -14.82 19.76 -9.96
CA THR A 525 -15.21 21.17 -10.11
C THR A 525 -14.76 21.70 -11.47
N ILE A 526 -13.55 21.38 -11.93
CA ILE A 526 -13.06 21.78 -13.26
C ILE A 526 -13.98 21.26 -14.37
N GLN A 527 -14.33 19.97 -14.33
CA GLN A 527 -15.22 19.36 -15.31
C GLN A 527 -16.61 20.02 -15.32
N TYR A 528 -17.13 20.34 -14.14
CA TYR A 528 -18.44 20.94 -13.99
C TYR A 528 -18.48 22.43 -14.36
N LEU A 529 -17.39 23.15 -14.10
CA LEU A 529 -17.20 24.53 -14.56
C LEU A 529 -17.26 24.60 -16.09
N ALA A 530 -16.55 23.71 -16.80
CA ALA A 530 -16.60 23.66 -18.27
C ALA A 530 -18.03 23.54 -18.80
N ARG A 531 -18.84 22.65 -18.20
CA ARG A 531 -20.26 22.53 -18.56
C ARG A 531 -21.05 23.81 -18.28
N THR A 532 -20.84 24.43 -17.12
CA THR A 532 -21.56 25.64 -16.70
C THR A 532 -21.21 26.83 -17.60
N LEU A 533 -19.96 26.95 -18.04
CA LEU A 533 -19.55 27.98 -19.00
C LEU A 533 -20.25 27.79 -20.36
N HIS A 534 -20.46 26.55 -20.81
CA HIS A 534 -21.27 26.27 -22.00
C HIS A 534 -22.75 26.64 -21.80
N GLU A 535 -23.29 26.41 -20.61
CA GLU A 535 -24.65 26.85 -20.23
C GLU A 535 -24.79 28.38 -20.27
N ILE A 536 -23.73 29.13 -19.93
CA ILE A 536 -23.69 30.61 -20.02
C ILE A 536 -23.56 31.10 -21.47
N ARG A 537 -22.71 30.45 -22.30
CA ARG A 537 -22.48 30.85 -23.70
C ARG A 537 -23.74 30.76 -24.56
N ARG A 538 -24.58 29.74 -24.34
CA ARG A 538 -25.79 29.49 -25.16
C ARG A 538 -26.73 30.72 -25.21
N PRO A 539 -27.16 31.30 -24.08
CA PRO A 539 -27.95 32.54 -24.06
C PRO A 539 -27.31 33.72 -24.79
N LEU A 540 -26.00 33.89 -24.63
CA LEU A 540 -25.26 34.98 -25.29
C LEU A 540 -25.20 34.81 -26.82
N LEU A 541 -25.38 33.58 -27.31
CA LEU A 541 -25.46 33.25 -28.73
C LEU A 541 -26.91 33.22 -29.26
N GLY A 542 -27.87 33.78 -28.51
CA GLY A 542 -29.26 33.89 -28.93
C GLY A 542 -30.15 32.68 -28.64
N VAL A 543 -29.69 31.70 -27.84
CA VAL A 543 -30.55 30.61 -27.36
C VAL A 543 -31.43 31.10 -26.22
N GLU A 544 -32.75 30.97 -26.36
CA GLU A 544 -33.70 31.45 -25.36
C GLU A 544 -33.47 30.82 -23.97
N THR A 545 -33.38 31.67 -22.94
CA THR A 545 -33.25 31.26 -21.54
C THR A 545 -33.91 32.28 -20.63
N SER A 546 -34.37 31.85 -19.46
CA SER A 546 -34.88 32.79 -18.46
C SER A 546 -33.76 33.58 -17.79
N ARG A 547 -34.03 34.86 -17.48
CA ARG A 547 -33.13 35.77 -16.74
C ARG A 547 -32.52 35.11 -15.51
N TYR A 548 -33.37 34.47 -14.72
CA TYR A 548 -32.94 33.79 -13.49
C TYR A 548 -32.01 32.60 -13.75
N ARG A 549 -32.25 31.82 -14.82
CA ARG A 549 -31.40 30.67 -15.16
C ARG A 549 -30.01 31.12 -15.60
N LEU A 550 -29.91 32.21 -16.36
CA LEU A 550 -28.63 32.82 -16.72
C LEU A 550 -27.89 33.31 -15.47
N TYR A 551 -28.55 34.11 -14.63
CA TYR A 551 -28.00 34.57 -13.35
C TYR A 551 -27.50 33.43 -12.46
N LYS A 552 -28.29 32.37 -12.29
CA LYS A 552 -27.90 31.18 -11.50
C LYS A 552 -26.67 30.48 -12.10
N SER A 553 -26.53 30.46 -13.42
CA SER A 553 -25.36 29.88 -14.10
C SER A 553 -24.11 30.71 -13.86
N VAL A 554 -24.23 32.04 -13.91
CA VAL A 554 -23.17 33.01 -13.55
C VAL A 554 -22.70 32.82 -12.11
N LEU A 555 -23.62 32.80 -11.14
CA LEU A 555 -23.29 32.57 -9.73
C LEU A 555 -22.60 31.22 -9.51
N ASN A 556 -23.08 30.16 -10.17
CA ASN A 556 -22.46 28.84 -10.08
C ASN A 556 -21.04 28.83 -10.64
N ALA A 557 -20.80 29.48 -11.78
CA ALA A 557 -19.46 29.58 -12.36
C ALA A 557 -18.52 30.37 -11.43
N ALA A 558 -18.97 31.49 -10.89
CA ALA A 558 -18.22 32.30 -9.93
C ALA A 558 -17.85 31.51 -8.66
N LYS A 559 -18.81 30.79 -8.09
CA LYS A 559 -18.59 29.89 -6.95
C LYS A 559 -17.56 28.80 -7.26
N MET A 560 -17.59 28.24 -8.47
CA MET A 560 -16.62 27.23 -8.88
C MET A 560 -15.22 27.81 -9.07
N LEU A 561 -15.10 29.00 -9.66
CA LEU A 561 -13.83 29.72 -9.81
C LEU A 561 -13.20 30.08 -8.46
N LEU A 562 -13.99 30.61 -7.53
CA LEU A 562 -13.53 30.85 -6.15
C LEU A 562 -13.00 29.57 -5.50
N ARG A 563 -13.72 28.46 -5.67
CA ARG A 563 -13.29 27.16 -5.15
C ARG A 563 -11.98 26.68 -5.77
N LEU A 564 -11.77 26.90 -7.07
CA LEU A 564 -10.49 26.59 -7.72
C LEU A 564 -9.35 27.49 -7.20
N ALA A 565 -9.67 28.71 -6.77
CA ALA A 565 -8.75 29.62 -6.07
C ALA A 565 -8.63 29.35 -4.55
N GLY A 566 -9.17 28.24 -4.04
CA GLY A 566 -9.07 27.85 -2.64
C GLY A 566 -10.06 28.54 -1.69
N VAL A 567 -11.03 29.30 -2.21
CA VAL A 567 -12.02 30.02 -1.41
C VAL A 567 -13.39 29.38 -1.54
N GLU A 568 -14.07 29.13 -0.40
CA GLU A 568 -15.34 28.44 -0.39
C GLU A 568 -16.48 29.32 0.13
N GLU A 569 -17.33 29.76 -0.79
CA GLU A 569 -18.51 30.57 -0.48
C GLU A 569 -19.80 29.95 -1.04
N THR A 570 -20.90 30.17 -0.32
CA THR A 570 -22.21 29.63 -0.69
C THR A 570 -23.34 30.65 -0.69
N ASP A 571 -23.17 31.77 0.02
CA ASP A 571 -24.09 32.90 0.00
C ASP A 571 -23.84 33.78 -1.26
N PRO A 572 -24.88 34.18 -2.02
CA PRO A 572 -24.70 34.99 -3.21
C PRO A 572 -24.00 36.35 -2.99
N ALA A 573 -24.25 37.04 -1.88
CA ALA A 573 -23.61 38.32 -1.59
C ALA A 573 -22.14 38.11 -1.22
N ALA A 574 -21.84 37.07 -0.42
CA ALA A 574 -20.46 36.67 -0.12
C ALA A 574 -19.70 36.22 -1.38
N ILE A 575 -20.33 35.45 -2.26
CA ILE A 575 -19.76 35.04 -3.56
C ILE A 575 -19.42 36.28 -4.38
N SER A 576 -20.34 37.24 -4.54
CA SER A 576 -20.07 38.49 -5.25
C SER A 576 -18.87 39.24 -4.67
N ALA A 577 -18.89 39.54 -3.37
CA ALA A 577 -17.85 40.32 -2.70
C ALA A 577 -16.48 39.61 -2.70
N GLN A 578 -16.46 38.30 -2.55
CA GLN A 578 -15.22 37.52 -2.58
C GLN A 578 -14.68 37.35 -3.99
N PHE A 579 -15.57 37.20 -4.99
CA PHE A 579 -15.17 37.12 -6.39
C PHE A 579 -14.46 38.40 -6.83
N GLU A 580 -15.00 39.57 -6.51
CA GLU A 580 -14.35 40.86 -6.82
C GLU A 580 -12.98 41.02 -6.12
N ARG A 581 -12.83 40.50 -4.91
CA ARG A 581 -11.53 40.54 -4.19
C ARG A 581 -10.49 39.62 -4.80
N THR A 582 -10.89 38.40 -5.17
CA THR A 582 -9.99 37.39 -5.73
C THR A 582 -9.67 37.66 -7.21
N PHE A 583 -10.62 38.24 -7.93
CA PHE A 583 -10.53 38.57 -9.35
C PHE A 583 -10.91 40.06 -9.54
N PRO A 584 -9.99 41.01 -9.26
CA PRO A 584 -10.29 42.44 -9.32
C PRO A 584 -10.34 42.97 -10.76
N ALA A 585 -11.50 43.44 -11.22
CA ALA A 585 -11.69 43.94 -12.59
C ALA A 585 -11.30 45.42 -12.75
N ARG A 586 -10.50 45.74 -13.76
CA ARG A 586 -10.57 47.06 -14.40
C ARG A 586 -11.59 46.99 -15.55
N GLY A 587 -12.77 47.60 -15.36
CA GLY A 587 -13.75 47.81 -16.44
C GLY A 587 -14.69 46.65 -16.78
N ARG A 588 -14.90 45.68 -15.88
CA ARG A 588 -15.90 44.60 -16.06
C ARG A 588 -17.12 44.79 -15.17
N ALA A 589 -18.22 44.13 -15.53
CA ALA A 589 -19.43 44.14 -14.73
C ALA A 589 -19.27 43.28 -13.46
N ARG A 590 -19.65 43.85 -12.32
CA ARG A 590 -19.70 43.16 -11.02
C ARG A 590 -20.79 42.09 -11.02
N ILE A 591 -20.54 40.96 -10.37
CA ILE A 591 -21.58 39.95 -10.16
C ILE A 591 -22.61 40.49 -9.16
N PRO A 592 -23.89 40.64 -9.54
CA PRO A 592 -24.88 41.20 -8.64
C PRO A 592 -25.28 40.19 -7.55
N ASP A 593 -25.53 40.69 -6.34
CA ASP A 593 -26.22 39.91 -5.31
C ASP A 593 -27.70 39.69 -5.67
N ARG A 594 -28.48 39.04 -4.79
CA ARG A 594 -29.89 38.74 -5.06
C ARG A 594 -30.78 39.98 -5.10
N ALA A 595 -30.48 41.00 -4.29
CA ALA A 595 -31.27 42.24 -4.27
C ALA A 595 -30.99 43.03 -5.56
N GLU A 596 -29.71 43.19 -5.90
CA GLU A 596 -29.26 43.83 -7.14
C GLU A 596 -29.83 43.09 -8.38
N TYR A 597 -29.79 41.75 -8.41
CA TYR A 597 -30.35 40.95 -9.51
C TYR A 597 -31.82 41.26 -9.80
N ARG A 598 -32.65 41.54 -8.78
CA ARG A 598 -34.09 41.79 -8.96
C ARG A 598 -34.34 43.05 -9.81
N GLU A 599 -33.43 44.01 -9.72
CA GLU A 599 -33.49 45.30 -10.38
C GLU A 599 -32.94 45.25 -11.83
N LEU A 600 -32.10 44.26 -12.14
CA LEU A 600 -31.41 44.15 -13.44
C LEU A 600 -32.27 43.51 -14.55
N GLY A 601 -32.21 44.07 -15.75
CA GLY A 601 -32.78 43.52 -16.97
C GLY A 601 -32.00 42.31 -17.55
N GLN A 602 -32.54 41.70 -18.60
CA GLN A 602 -31.91 40.56 -19.28
C GLN A 602 -30.52 40.90 -19.85
N ASP A 603 -30.39 42.07 -20.46
CA ASP A 603 -29.15 42.51 -21.13
C ASP A 603 -28.03 42.81 -20.12
N GLU A 604 -28.38 43.34 -18.95
CA GLU A 604 -27.42 43.60 -17.87
C GLU A 604 -26.88 42.29 -17.30
N ILE A 605 -27.74 41.28 -17.13
CA ILE A 605 -27.31 39.93 -16.72
C ILE A 605 -26.47 39.26 -17.82
N ALA A 606 -26.74 39.52 -19.10
CA ALA A 606 -25.91 39.06 -20.21
C ALA A 606 -24.52 39.73 -20.22
N ALA A 607 -24.43 41.01 -19.84
CA ALA A 607 -23.15 41.71 -19.69
C ALA A 607 -22.31 41.15 -18.53
N VAL A 608 -22.95 40.83 -17.39
CA VAL A 608 -22.30 40.12 -16.27
C VAL A 608 -21.84 38.72 -16.69
N ALA A 609 -22.69 37.98 -17.41
CA ALA A 609 -22.34 36.66 -17.94
C ALA A 609 -21.10 36.70 -18.86
N SER A 610 -21.06 37.69 -19.75
CA SER A 610 -19.91 37.93 -20.64
C SER A 610 -18.65 38.27 -19.84
N SER A 611 -18.79 39.06 -18.77
CA SER A 611 -17.69 39.38 -17.86
C SER A 611 -17.12 38.13 -17.19
N VAL A 612 -17.95 37.22 -16.68
CA VAL A 612 -17.50 35.96 -16.05
C VAL A 612 -16.83 35.01 -17.05
N LEU A 613 -17.29 34.97 -18.31
CA LEU A 613 -16.60 34.20 -19.36
C LEU A 613 -15.20 34.76 -19.63
N HIS A 614 -15.09 36.08 -19.77
CA HIS A 614 -13.82 36.75 -20.02
C HIS A 614 -12.84 36.57 -18.85
N TRP A 615 -13.34 36.60 -17.61
CA TRP A 615 -12.59 36.23 -16.41
C TRP A 615 -11.97 34.84 -16.49
N PHE A 616 -12.77 33.85 -16.89
CA PHE A 616 -12.29 32.48 -17.02
C PHE A 616 -11.22 32.34 -18.12
N GLU A 617 -11.39 33.04 -19.25
CA GLU A 617 -10.42 33.04 -20.35
C GLU A 617 -9.07 33.63 -19.92
N GLU A 618 -9.07 34.72 -19.14
CA GLU A 618 -7.85 35.26 -18.56
C GLU A 618 -7.22 34.33 -17.51
N TYR A 619 -8.03 33.73 -16.65
CA TYR A 619 -7.56 32.75 -15.67
C TYR A 619 -6.84 31.59 -16.36
N LEU A 620 -7.35 31.10 -17.49
CA LEU A 620 -6.67 30.07 -18.29
C LEU A 620 -5.38 30.59 -18.96
N ALA A 621 -5.37 31.83 -19.41
CA ALA A 621 -4.20 32.43 -20.04
C ALA A 621 -3.04 32.60 -19.04
N THR A 622 -3.34 33.02 -17.80
CA THR A 622 -2.34 33.20 -16.73
C THR A 622 -1.87 31.85 -16.15
N ALA A 623 -2.75 30.86 -16.05
CA ALA A 623 -2.40 29.51 -15.60
C ALA A 623 -1.46 28.75 -16.57
N ARG A 624 -1.39 29.16 -17.85
CA ARG A 624 -0.43 28.61 -18.84
C ARG A 624 0.97 29.21 -18.72
N THR A 625 1.12 30.35 -18.05
CA THR A 625 2.39 31.07 -17.88
C THR A 625 3.11 30.77 -16.56
N SER A 626 2.44 30.15 -15.58
CA SER A 626 3.08 29.61 -14.39
C SER A 626 3.82 28.31 -14.74
N THR A 627 5.15 28.33 -14.69
CA THR A 627 5.97 27.13 -14.83
C THR A 627 5.78 26.18 -13.64
N ALA A 628 6.20 24.92 -13.79
CA ALA A 628 6.00 23.82 -12.84
C ALA A 628 6.45 24.08 -11.38
N ALA A 629 7.18 25.17 -11.11
CA ALA A 629 7.59 25.57 -9.77
C ALA A 629 6.43 26.12 -8.91
N ASP A 630 5.40 26.74 -9.49
CA ASP A 630 4.34 27.42 -8.72
C ASP A 630 3.19 26.49 -8.29
N VAL A 631 3.06 25.31 -8.92
CA VAL A 631 2.00 24.33 -8.61
C VAL A 631 2.29 23.56 -7.31
N ALA A 632 3.57 23.44 -6.92
CA ALA A 632 3.98 22.76 -5.69
C ALA A 632 3.51 23.49 -4.42
N THR A 633 3.28 24.80 -4.49
CA THR A 633 2.92 25.63 -3.34
C THR A 633 1.42 25.62 -3.03
N LEU A 634 0.57 25.15 -3.95
CA LEU A 634 -0.89 25.07 -3.76
C LEU A 634 -1.37 23.71 -3.21
N THR A 635 -0.48 22.71 -3.12
CA THR A 635 -0.77 21.39 -2.53
C THR A 635 -0.37 21.26 -1.05
N ALA A 636 0.06 22.35 -0.41
CA ALA A 636 0.60 22.33 0.95
C ALA A 636 -0.29 22.99 2.03
N VAL A 637 -1.61 23.14 1.80
CA VAL A 637 -2.58 23.55 2.83
C VAL A 637 -3.68 22.53 2.99
#